data_AF-A0A1Q7WYS7-F1
#
_entry.id   AF-A0A1Q7WYS7-F1
#
_cell.length_a   1.000
_cell.length_b   1.000
_cell.length_c   1.000
_cell.angle_alpha   90.00
_cell.angle_beta   90.00
_cell.angle_gamma   90.00
#
_symmetry.space_group_name_H-M   'P 1'
#
loop_
_entity.id
_entity.type
_entity.pdbx_description
1 polymer ?
#
loop_
_entity_poly.entity_id
_entity_poly.type
_entity_poly.pdbx_seq_one_letter_code
_entity_poly.pdbx_strand_id
1 'polypeptide(L)'
;MRVLVTGGAGFIGSHVVDKLLDAGHEPLIFDLRTSPYHSPTEVEQIVGDVTDGEALRRAARGREAAIHLAAIADVADVVAAPDRAQRSNAQGTLQVLEVAREVGLGRVIYGSTTWVYSDCSERQVDEDTRLATPSHLYTATKLAGELYCKAYRELFGVEYTILRFGIPYGPRAREATVIAALTSRAEEGEPLTIAGGGEQSRRFVYVEDLADGAVAALRSEAANRVYNLSGSEKVTILDIAEAVRREVRDTGIVHTPARSADFDGRHVSSTRAAVELGWTAKTSFADGFRRYLAWRRVRDHPGRVLILSADIGEGHDLPARALATQLRGESPGVHVRVVDGLHAMGRLLTMLIRDGSWFSFNWLPWLFEAQYFLAARFPPTRWLTLRLGCLLGARGLRKTIRTENPDVVVSTYPGTTAVLGELRRRGRLEVPVVSAITDLAGLRFWAHPGVDLHTITHSESTDEVERIAGPGSARWAQPPTSTEFLAPRSKSEARRSLGLPDDGKVVVVSGGGWGIGDLAGAVSAALDADVSAVVCLTGHSERARRRLERRFASNSRVRLLGFTDRMSDFLAAADALVHSTAGLTVLEAQIRGCPVISYGFSVGHIRANNRAYRRFGLARVATSPATLRRELGRALAQPQAPDPAFAALPSPARLVLEAKPRVRPLPAGLKAVRIAAATALTLLLTGIFLLSDDSYPLFAKVLDASPMTTVTTVRPETGVLVDASPQSAPRIARQMSRRGMSASFALEGAPTPATLGLLRRLGDEALPKLGSGGPFHSLETRDRLTHAAAALGLGRKFLYEPDSDFSIGQYLLARAAGGSAVRGAAIVNPGDQVGGLSQGEIVEMNADPASPAWPSTLQSLHRRLARGGLTGVPVSDLVNSGSH
;
A
#
# COMPACT_ATOMS: atom_id res chain seq x y z
N MET A 1 -37.37 -15.12 27.42
CA MET A 1 -38.03 -13.81 27.15
C MET A 1 -37.30 -13.11 26.04
N ARG A 2 -38.00 -12.35 25.20
CA ARG A 2 -37.45 -11.41 24.22
C ARG A 2 -37.22 -10.06 24.87
N VAL A 3 -35.97 -9.60 24.92
CA VAL A 3 -35.56 -8.44 25.72
C VAL A 3 -34.91 -7.37 24.84
N LEU A 4 -35.45 -6.15 24.85
CA LEU A 4 -34.81 -5.00 24.22
C LEU A 4 -33.69 -4.47 25.12
N VAL A 5 -32.47 -4.33 24.61
CA VAL A 5 -31.34 -3.73 25.34
C VAL A 5 -30.89 -2.46 24.64
N THR A 6 -31.37 -1.31 25.12
CA THR A 6 -30.86 -0.02 24.63
C THR A 6 -29.48 0.26 25.24
N GLY A 7 -28.51 0.72 24.45
CA GLY A 7 -27.12 0.83 24.92
C GLY A 7 -26.39 -0.51 24.96
N GLY A 8 -26.92 -1.54 24.28
CA GLY A 8 -26.39 -2.91 24.28
C GLY A 8 -25.04 -3.08 23.57
N ALA A 9 -24.60 -2.10 22.78
CA ALA A 9 -23.24 -2.07 22.19
C ALA A 9 -22.22 -1.34 23.10
N GLY A 10 -22.67 -0.87 24.26
CA GLY A 10 -21.86 -0.22 25.29
C GLY A 10 -21.10 -1.19 26.18
N PHE A 11 -20.28 -0.64 27.09
CA PHE A 11 -19.50 -1.40 28.07
C PHE A 11 -20.38 -2.34 28.89
N ILE A 12 -21.28 -1.80 29.73
CA ILE A 12 -22.18 -2.62 30.57
C ILE A 12 -23.16 -3.41 29.69
N GLY A 13 -23.78 -2.76 28.71
CA GLY A 13 -24.83 -3.37 27.90
C GLY A 13 -24.38 -4.62 27.14
N SER A 14 -23.13 -4.65 26.65
CA SER A 14 -22.61 -5.83 25.97
C SER A 14 -22.50 -7.05 26.90
N HIS A 15 -22.10 -6.85 28.16
CA HIS A 15 -22.07 -7.94 29.15
C HIS A 15 -23.47 -8.36 29.58
N VAL A 16 -24.43 -7.41 29.64
CA VAL A 16 -25.83 -7.75 29.88
C VAL A 16 -26.39 -8.63 28.76
N VAL A 17 -26.02 -8.37 27.51
CA VAL A 17 -26.40 -9.23 26.37
C VAL A 17 -25.82 -10.63 26.53
N ASP A 18 -24.51 -10.77 26.86
CA ASP A 18 -23.90 -12.07 27.13
C ASP A 18 -24.69 -12.85 28.21
N LYS A 19 -25.00 -12.19 29.34
CA LYS A 19 -25.74 -12.81 30.44
C LYS A 19 -27.19 -13.13 30.11
N LEU A 20 -27.83 -12.36 29.23
CA LEU A 20 -29.17 -12.69 28.72
C LEU A 20 -29.13 -13.96 27.88
N LEU A 21 -28.14 -14.10 26.99
CA LEU A 21 -27.96 -15.30 26.17
C LEU A 21 -27.68 -16.53 27.05
N ASP A 22 -26.77 -16.40 28.02
CA ASP A 22 -26.44 -17.48 28.98
C ASP A 22 -27.66 -17.95 29.77
N ALA A 23 -28.58 -17.04 30.10
CA ALA A 23 -29.82 -17.34 30.79
C ALA A 23 -30.97 -17.78 29.86
N GLY A 24 -30.72 -17.97 28.55
CA GLY A 24 -31.70 -18.45 27.58
C GLY A 24 -32.75 -17.40 27.16
N HIS A 25 -32.44 -16.12 27.33
CA HIS A 25 -33.25 -15.02 26.80
C HIS A 25 -32.80 -14.67 25.37
N GLU A 26 -33.67 -13.95 24.65
CA GLU A 26 -33.44 -13.49 23.28
C GLU A 26 -33.25 -11.97 23.28
N PRO A 27 -32.01 -11.46 23.40
CA PRO A 27 -31.73 -10.03 23.39
C PRO A 27 -31.84 -9.43 21.98
N LEU A 28 -32.30 -8.18 21.92
CA LEU A 28 -32.12 -7.29 20.77
C LEU A 28 -31.31 -6.07 21.21
N ILE A 29 -30.21 -5.78 20.51
CA ILE A 29 -29.38 -4.62 20.77
C ILE A 29 -29.95 -3.40 20.03
N PHE A 30 -30.21 -2.32 20.75
CA PHE A 30 -30.54 -1.02 20.17
C PHE A 30 -29.50 0.03 20.61
N ASP A 31 -28.70 0.54 19.68
CA ASP A 31 -27.60 1.45 20.01
C ASP A 31 -27.23 2.35 18.81
N LEU A 32 -26.45 3.41 19.04
CA LEU A 32 -25.98 4.32 18.00
C LEU A 32 -24.98 3.67 17.01
N ARG A 33 -24.53 2.45 17.30
CA ARG A 33 -23.59 1.68 16.50
C ARG A 33 -23.87 0.19 16.62
N THR A 34 -23.44 -0.58 15.64
CA THR A 34 -23.39 -2.04 15.74
C THR A 34 -22.45 -2.45 16.87
N SER A 35 -22.83 -3.48 17.63
CA SER A 35 -22.01 -4.05 18.70
C SER A 35 -20.73 -4.65 18.10
N PRO A 36 -19.54 -4.24 18.57
CA PRO A 36 -18.29 -4.87 18.14
C PRO A 36 -18.05 -6.23 18.82
N TYR A 37 -18.92 -6.62 19.75
CA TYR A 37 -18.74 -7.80 20.59
C TYR A 37 -19.67 -8.96 20.23
N HIS A 38 -20.71 -8.71 19.44
CA HIS A 38 -21.71 -9.71 19.06
C HIS A 38 -21.93 -9.68 17.56
N SER A 39 -22.04 -10.85 16.94
CA SER A 39 -22.36 -10.94 15.51
C SER A 39 -23.83 -10.59 15.26
N PRO A 40 -24.19 -9.88 14.17
CA PRO A 40 -25.59 -9.70 13.76
C PRO A 40 -26.32 -11.02 13.44
N THR A 41 -25.58 -12.12 13.23
CA THR A 41 -26.15 -13.47 13.05
C THR A 41 -26.46 -14.17 14.38
N GLU A 42 -25.88 -13.70 15.48
CA GLU A 42 -26.01 -14.28 16.82
C GLU A 42 -27.02 -13.50 17.66
N VAL A 43 -26.96 -12.17 17.59
CA VAL A 43 -27.85 -11.26 18.30
C VAL A 43 -28.45 -10.28 17.30
N GLU A 44 -29.77 -10.11 17.34
CA GLU A 44 -30.46 -9.10 16.52
C GLU A 44 -30.02 -7.70 16.96
N GLN A 45 -29.68 -6.83 16.01
CA GLN A 45 -29.21 -5.47 16.31
C GLN A 45 -29.87 -4.45 15.41
N ILE A 46 -30.29 -3.34 16.01
CA ILE A 46 -30.85 -2.19 15.32
C ILE A 46 -30.01 -0.97 15.69
N VAL A 47 -29.43 -0.32 14.68
CA VAL A 47 -28.69 0.93 14.86
C VAL A 47 -29.69 2.09 14.88
N GLY A 48 -29.73 2.85 15.97
CA GLY A 48 -30.65 3.96 16.16
C GLY A 48 -30.35 4.80 17.39
N ASP A 49 -30.83 6.04 17.40
CA ASP A 49 -30.78 6.92 18.57
C ASP A 49 -31.99 6.64 19.47
N VAL A 50 -31.82 6.63 20.78
CA VAL A 50 -32.93 6.42 21.73
C VAL A 50 -33.97 7.54 21.69
N THR A 51 -33.60 8.69 21.14
CA THR A 51 -34.51 9.81 20.90
C THR A 51 -35.33 9.66 19.61
N ASP A 52 -35.02 8.69 18.76
CA ASP A 52 -35.83 8.32 17.58
C ASP A 52 -36.94 7.35 17.98
N GLY A 53 -38.12 7.91 18.24
CA GLY A 53 -39.29 7.14 18.67
C GLY A 53 -39.78 6.11 17.65
N GLU A 54 -39.58 6.32 16.34
CA GLU A 54 -39.97 5.33 15.33
C GLU A 54 -39.02 4.14 15.31
N ALA A 55 -37.71 4.40 15.32
CA ALA A 55 -36.71 3.35 15.40
C ALA A 55 -36.87 2.53 16.68
N LEU A 56 -37.10 3.21 17.81
CA LEU A 56 -37.32 2.55 19.09
C LEU A 56 -38.60 1.72 19.12
N ARG A 57 -39.71 2.21 18.54
CA ARG A 57 -40.95 1.42 18.38
C ARG A 57 -40.73 0.16 17.56
N ARG A 58 -39.97 0.24 16.47
CA ARG A 58 -39.63 -0.96 15.67
C ARG A 58 -38.84 -1.96 16.48
N ALA A 59 -37.88 -1.50 17.27
CA ALA A 59 -37.05 -2.35 18.12
C ALA A 59 -37.82 -3.00 19.29
N ALA A 60 -38.75 -2.26 19.90
CA ALA A 60 -39.54 -2.71 21.04
C ALA A 60 -40.70 -3.65 20.65
N ARG A 61 -41.13 -3.66 19.39
CA ARG A 61 -42.27 -4.46 18.93
C ARG A 61 -42.05 -5.95 19.19
N GLY A 62 -43.01 -6.58 19.85
CA GLY A 62 -42.98 -8.01 20.16
C GLY A 62 -41.98 -8.39 21.27
N ARG A 63 -41.42 -7.42 22.00
CA ARG A 63 -40.54 -7.70 23.15
C ARG A 63 -41.36 -7.71 24.44
N GLU A 64 -40.86 -8.43 25.43
CA GLU A 64 -41.56 -8.63 26.72
C GLU A 64 -41.04 -7.66 27.79
N ALA A 65 -39.77 -7.28 27.72
CA ALA A 65 -39.14 -6.34 28.63
C ALA A 65 -38.09 -5.49 27.90
N ALA A 66 -37.72 -4.35 28.49
CA ALA A 66 -36.60 -3.54 28.05
C ALA A 66 -35.61 -3.31 29.19
N ILE A 67 -34.32 -3.49 28.93
CA ILE A 67 -33.22 -3.02 29.79
C ILE A 67 -32.67 -1.74 29.16
N HIS A 68 -32.96 -0.60 29.79
CA HIS A 68 -32.58 0.72 29.32
C HIS A 68 -31.23 1.17 29.91
N LEU A 69 -30.15 1.02 29.12
CA LEU A 69 -28.78 1.40 29.49
C LEU A 69 -28.18 2.51 28.62
N ALA A 70 -28.89 2.94 27.57
CA ALA A 70 -28.45 4.02 26.70
C ALA A 70 -28.37 5.34 27.48
N ALA A 71 -27.16 5.87 27.65
CA ALA A 71 -26.90 7.14 28.33
C ALA A 71 -25.50 7.67 28.00
N ILE A 72 -25.36 9.00 28.02
CA ILE A 72 -24.06 9.67 28.15
C ILE A 72 -23.71 9.68 29.64
N ALA A 73 -22.75 8.83 30.00
CA ALA A 73 -22.35 8.57 31.38
C ALA A 73 -20.97 9.11 31.75
N ASP A 74 -20.17 9.58 30.78
CA ASP A 74 -18.88 10.17 31.09
C ASP A 74 -19.06 11.61 31.57
N VAL A 75 -18.49 11.94 32.73
CA VAL A 75 -18.61 13.28 33.32
C VAL A 75 -18.02 14.35 32.39
N ALA A 76 -16.90 14.05 31.72
CA ALA A 76 -16.29 14.99 30.78
C ALA A 76 -17.19 15.22 29.56
N ASP A 77 -17.83 14.17 29.02
CA ASP A 77 -18.77 14.30 27.90
C ASP A 77 -20.02 15.10 28.30
N VAL A 78 -20.51 14.93 29.53
CA VAL A 78 -21.67 15.68 30.06
C VAL A 78 -21.33 17.15 30.19
N VAL A 79 -20.14 17.50 30.69
CA VAL A 79 -19.68 18.90 30.78
C VAL A 79 -19.45 19.49 29.39
N ALA A 80 -18.91 18.72 28.45
CA ALA A 80 -18.62 19.17 27.10
C ALA A 80 -19.89 19.40 26.26
N ALA A 81 -20.95 18.60 26.47
CA ALA A 81 -22.20 18.66 25.70
C ALA A 81 -23.43 18.41 26.61
N PRO A 82 -23.77 19.35 27.51
CA PRO A 82 -24.81 19.16 28.52
C PRO A 82 -26.21 18.99 27.92
N ASP A 83 -26.51 19.67 26.82
CA ASP A 83 -27.77 19.54 26.09
C ASP A 83 -27.94 18.13 25.51
N ARG A 84 -26.87 17.58 24.94
CA ARG A 84 -26.86 16.21 24.38
C ARG A 84 -27.02 15.19 25.50
N ALA A 85 -26.35 15.37 26.64
CA ALA A 85 -26.50 14.52 27.80
C ALA A 85 -27.93 14.52 28.33
N GLN A 86 -28.56 15.69 28.46
CA GLN A 86 -29.96 15.80 28.86
C GLN A 86 -30.89 15.09 27.88
N ARG A 87 -30.74 15.31 26.56
CA ARG A 87 -31.56 14.66 25.55
C ARG A 87 -31.43 13.14 25.60
N SER A 88 -30.21 12.62 25.66
CA SER A 88 -29.98 11.17 25.69
C SER A 88 -30.46 10.55 27.00
N ASN A 89 -30.16 11.16 28.15
CA ASN A 89 -30.39 10.54 29.45
C ASN A 89 -31.82 10.74 29.95
N ALA A 90 -32.38 11.95 29.86
CA ALA A 90 -33.71 12.24 30.41
C ALA A 90 -34.80 12.08 29.34
N GLN A 91 -34.69 12.78 28.21
CA GLN A 91 -35.68 12.66 27.13
C GLN A 91 -35.68 11.25 26.51
N GLY A 92 -34.50 10.63 26.34
CA GLY A 92 -34.39 9.24 25.89
C GLY A 92 -35.10 8.25 26.84
N THR A 93 -34.95 8.43 28.15
CA THR A 93 -35.68 7.60 29.14
C THR A 93 -37.18 7.77 29.01
N LEU A 94 -37.66 9.01 28.88
CA LEU A 94 -39.09 9.30 28.65
C LEU A 94 -39.59 8.62 27.36
N GLN A 95 -38.82 8.68 26.27
CA GLN A 95 -39.15 8.04 25.01
C GLN A 95 -39.27 6.51 25.14
N VAL A 96 -38.36 5.88 25.90
CA VAL A 96 -38.43 4.43 26.18
C VAL A 96 -39.69 4.07 26.94
N LEU A 97 -40.05 4.84 27.97
CA LEU A 97 -41.27 4.62 28.75
C LEU A 97 -42.54 4.83 27.93
N GLU A 98 -42.55 5.83 27.05
CA GLU A 98 -43.66 6.07 26.14
C GLU A 98 -43.84 4.94 25.13
N VAL A 99 -42.73 4.50 24.52
CA VAL A 99 -42.77 3.34 23.61
C VAL A 99 -43.20 2.08 24.36
N ALA A 100 -42.74 1.88 25.58
CA ALA A 100 -43.15 0.75 26.43
C ALA A 100 -44.67 0.73 26.63
N ARG A 101 -45.28 1.90 26.89
CA ARG A 101 -46.73 2.07 26.99
C ARG A 101 -47.44 1.74 25.68
N GLU A 102 -46.96 2.30 24.56
CA GLU A 102 -47.59 2.15 23.24
C GLU A 102 -47.55 0.70 22.71
N VAL A 103 -46.44 -0.01 22.91
CA VAL A 103 -46.28 -1.39 22.39
C VAL A 103 -46.62 -2.48 23.41
N GLY A 104 -46.94 -2.09 24.65
CA GLY A 104 -47.29 -3.01 25.73
C GLY A 104 -46.09 -3.82 26.25
N LEU A 105 -44.93 -3.18 26.45
CA LEU A 105 -43.82 -3.83 27.16
C LEU A 105 -44.23 -4.13 28.61
N GLY A 106 -43.94 -5.34 29.09
CA GLY A 106 -44.29 -5.75 30.44
C GLY A 106 -43.49 -5.01 31.51
N ARG A 107 -42.21 -4.72 31.27
CA ARG A 107 -41.34 -4.03 32.24
C ARG A 107 -40.18 -3.26 31.60
N VAL A 108 -39.85 -2.10 32.18
CA VAL A 108 -38.64 -1.33 31.88
C VAL A 108 -37.66 -1.38 33.04
N ILE A 109 -36.53 -2.08 32.87
CA ILE A 109 -35.40 -2.06 33.79
C ILE A 109 -34.49 -0.89 33.43
N TYR A 110 -34.39 0.09 34.32
CA TYR A 110 -33.65 1.33 34.10
C TYR A 110 -32.29 1.34 34.81
N GLY A 111 -31.22 1.55 34.05
CA GLY A 111 -29.86 1.73 34.58
C GLY A 111 -29.65 3.14 35.15
N SER A 112 -29.85 3.28 36.45
CA SER A 112 -29.48 4.47 37.24
C SER A 112 -28.03 4.34 37.79
N THR A 113 -27.69 5.12 38.81
CA THR A 113 -26.35 5.19 39.39
C THR A 113 -26.39 5.43 40.89
N THR A 114 -25.41 4.92 41.63
CA THR A 114 -25.24 5.26 43.05
C THR A 114 -24.77 6.69 43.28
N TRP A 115 -24.38 7.42 42.22
CA TRP A 115 -24.03 8.84 42.34
C TRP A 115 -25.21 9.74 42.72
N VAL A 116 -26.45 9.22 42.70
CA VAL A 116 -27.62 9.92 43.26
C VAL A 116 -27.49 10.19 44.75
N TYR A 117 -26.63 9.43 45.45
CA TYR A 117 -26.35 9.63 46.87
C TYR A 117 -25.26 10.66 47.15
N SER A 118 -24.57 11.18 46.14
CA SER A 118 -23.35 11.98 46.34
C SER A 118 -23.58 13.21 47.23
N ASP A 119 -24.73 13.86 47.07
CA ASP A 119 -25.09 15.07 47.82
C ASP A 119 -25.90 14.78 49.10
N CYS A 120 -26.14 13.51 49.46
CA CYS A 120 -26.84 13.14 50.69
C CYS A 120 -25.92 13.33 51.91
N SER A 121 -26.47 13.73 53.06
CA SER A 121 -25.68 13.99 54.28
C SER A 121 -25.27 12.69 55.00
N GLU A 122 -26.04 11.62 54.83
CA GLU A 122 -25.83 10.31 55.42
C GLU A 122 -24.60 9.63 54.80
N ARG A 123 -23.75 9.01 55.64
CA ARG A 123 -22.58 8.25 55.15
C ARG A 123 -22.94 6.85 54.67
N GLN A 124 -23.88 6.20 55.35
CA GLN A 124 -24.44 4.91 54.96
C GLN A 124 -25.78 5.17 54.30
N VAL A 125 -25.95 4.64 53.09
CA VAL A 125 -27.12 4.90 52.26
C VAL A 125 -27.65 3.58 51.69
N ASP A 126 -28.96 3.52 51.54
CA ASP A 126 -29.71 2.41 50.96
C ASP A 126 -30.77 2.96 49.99
N GLU A 127 -31.59 2.08 49.43
CA GLU A 127 -32.58 2.46 48.43
C GLU A 127 -33.72 3.36 48.98
N ASP A 128 -33.95 3.37 50.30
CA ASP A 128 -34.98 4.17 50.98
C ASP A 128 -34.44 5.53 51.49
N THR A 129 -33.13 5.70 51.47
CA THR A 129 -32.47 6.97 51.80
C THR A 129 -33.03 8.12 50.95
N ARG A 130 -33.42 9.21 51.63
CA ARG A 130 -33.98 10.40 50.98
C ARG A 130 -32.89 11.09 50.16
N LEU A 131 -33.11 11.16 48.85
CA LEU A 131 -32.15 11.79 47.94
C LEU A 131 -32.15 13.32 48.09
N ALA A 132 -30.96 13.90 48.13
CA ALA A 132 -30.75 15.34 48.09
C ALA A 132 -30.86 15.90 46.66
N THR A 133 -30.94 17.23 46.54
CA THR A 133 -30.86 17.91 45.25
C THR A 133 -29.49 17.68 44.62
N PRO A 134 -29.40 17.11 43.41
CA PRO A 134 -28.13 16.77 42.80
C PRO A 134 -27.35 18.01 42.36
N SER A 135 -26.06 18.06 42.68
CA SER A 135 -25.15 19.15 42.29
C SER A 135 -24.58 19.01 40.87
N HIS A 136 -24.69 17.80 40.28
CA HIS A 136 -24.14 17.48 38.96
C HIS A 136 -25.22 17.09 37.95
N LEU A 137 -25.11 17.60 36.71
CA LEU A 137 -26.11 17.40 35.65
C LEU A 137 -26.34 15.92 35.31
N TYR A 138 -25.28 15.10 35.23
CA TYR A 138 -25.43 13.66 35.02
C TYR A 138 -26.35 13.01 36.05
N THR A 139 -26.11 13.27 37.33
CA THR A 139 -26.91 12.76 38.45
C THR A 139 -28.35 13.26 38.37
N ALA A 140 -28.54 14.55 38.05
CA ALA A 140 -29.86 15.13 37.84
C ALA A 140 -30.64 14.42 36.72
N THR A 141 -30.01 14.15 35.58
CA THR A 141 -30.67 13.43 34.47
C THR A 141 -30.99 11.98 34.83
N LYS A 142 -30.14 11.31 35.62
CA LYS A 142 -30.40 9.94 36.08
C LYS A 142 -31.56 9.87 37.06
N LEU A 143 -31.61 10.81 38.01
CA LEU A 143 -32.70 10.95 38.97
C LEU A 143 -34.03 11.31 38.27
N ALA A 144 -34.00 12.17 37.25
CA ALA A 144 -35.18 12.44 36.43
C ALA A 144 -35.75 11.15 35.81
N GLY A 145 -34.90 10.28 35.26
CA GLY A 145 -35.31 8.97 34.75
C GLY A 145 -35.94 8.06 35.82
N GLU A 146 -35.42 8.05 37.05
CA GLU A 146 -36.06 7.31 38.16
C GLU A 146 -37.46 7.83 38.47
N LEU A 147 -37.64 9.16 38.49
CA LEU A 147 -38.93 9.80 38.73
C LEU A 147 -39.90 9.53 37.58
N TYR A 148 -39.43 9.52 36.33
CA TYR A 148 -40.27 9.17 35.17
C TYR A 148 -40.76 7.73 35.25
N CYS A 149 -39.89 6.77 35.59
CA CYS A 149 -40.30 5.37 35.75
C CYS A 149 -41.44 5.24 36.78
N LYS A 150 -41.29 5.87 37.95
CA LYS A 150 -42.30 5.87 39.01
C LYS A 150 -43.61 6.52 38.56
N ALA A 151 -43.53 7.69 37.92
CA ALA A 151 -44.70 8.40 37.43
C ALA A 151 -45.43 7.60 36.32
N TYR A 152 -44.70 6.93 35.42
CA TYR A 152 -45.31 6.11 34.36
C TYR A 152 -46.01 4.87 34.92
N ARG A 153 -45.52 4.30 36.02
CA ARG A 153 -46.24 3.25 36.74
C ARG A 153 -47.57 3.75 37.28
N GLU A 154 -47.57 4.90 37.97
CA GLU A 154 -48.78 5.47 38.57
C GLU A 154 -49.81 5.91 37.52
N LEU A 155 -49.36 6.53 36.43
CA LEU A 155 -50.23 7.10 35.41
C LEU A 155 -50.70 6.07 34.37
N PHE A 156 -49.85 5.11 34.01
CA PHE A 156 -50.06 4.26 32.84
C PHE A 156 -49.84 2.76 33.11
N GLY A 157 -49.50 2.38 34.34
CA GLY A 157 -49.31 0.98 34.71
C GLY A 157 -48.02 0.33 34.18
N VAL A 158 -47.12 1.07 33.55
CA VAL A 158 -45.86 0.52 33.03
C VAL A 158 -44.97 0.09 34.19
N GLU A 159 -44.68 -1.21 34.33
CA GLU A 159 -43.82 -1.69 35.40
C GLU A 159 -42.37 -1.24 35.18
N TYR A 160 -41.66 -0.96 36.28
CA TYR A 160 -40.24 -0.63 36.22
C TYR A 160 -39.41 -1.47 37.18
N THR A 161 -38.09 -1.51 36.95
CA THR A 161 -37.11 -1.81 38.00
C THR A 161 -35.97 -0.81 37.85
N ILE A 162 -35.59 -0.13 38.93
CA ILE A 162 -34.48 0.83 38.90
C ILE A 162 -33.24 0.18 39.50
N LEU A 163 -32.15 0.17 38.73
CA LEU A 163 -30.85 -0.36 39.17
C LEU A 163 -29.86 0.77 39.34
N ARG A 164 -29.50 1.10 40.58
CA ARG A 164 -28.46 2.07 40.90
C ARG A 164 -27.10 1.38 40.87
N PHE A 165 -26.42 1.49 39.73
CA PHE A 165 -25.11 0.87 39.56
C PHE A 165 -24.01 1.58 40.35
N GLY A 166 -23.20 0.79 41.06
CA GLY A 166 -21.88 1.18 41.55
C GLY A 166 -20.93 1.49 40.39
N ILE A 167 -19.66 1.76 40.68
CA ILE A 167 -18.69 2.14 39.64
C ILE A 167 -18.21 0.88 38.91
N PRO A 168 -18.61 0.63 37.65
CA PRO A 168 -18.26 -0.60 36.95
C PRO A 168 -16.81 -0.56 36.48
N TYR A 169 -16.17 -1.73 36.47
CA TYR A 169 -14.87 -1.95 35.82
C TYR A 169 -14.79 -3.36 35.24
N GLY A 170 -13.91 -3.56 34.26
CA GLY A 170 -13.71 -4.87 33.63
C GLY A 170 -13.51 -4.79 32.11
N PRO A 171 -13.53 -5.96 31.44
CA PRO A 171 -13.44 -6.06 29.98
C PRO A 171 -14.39 -5.11 29.25
N ARG A 172 -13.97 -4.52 28.13
CA ARG A 172 -14.78 -3.60 27.28
C ARG A 172 -15.02 -2.21 27.89
N ALA A 173 -14.39 -1.88 29.03
CA ALA A 173 -14.43 -0.56 29.64
C ALA A 173 -13.81 0.52 28.76
N ARG A 174 -14.19 1.78 29.00
CA ARG A 174 -13.64 2.95 28.29
C ARG A 174 -12.22 3.25 28.81
N GLU A 175 -11.33 3.66 27.90
CA GLU A 175 -9.93 4.01 28.24
C GLU A 175 -9.80 5.19 29.20
N ALA A 176 -10.83 6.06 29.28
CA ALA A 176 -10.85 7.20 30.20
C ALA A 176 -11.06 6.82 31.68
N THR A 177 -11.45 5.57 31.97
CA THR A 177 -11.63 5.11 33.36
C THR A 177 -10.30 5.01 34.09
N VAL A 178 -10.28 5.25 35.40
CA VAL A 178 -9.02 5.31 36.17
C VAL A 178 -8.19 4.03 36.08
N ILE A 179 -8.83 2.86 36.12
CA ILE A 179 -8.15 1.56 35.99
C ILE A 179 -7.51 1.45 34.60
N ALA A 180 -8.25 1.74 33.53
CA ALA A 180 -7.72 1.68 32.16
C ALA A 180 -6.61 2.71 31.92
N ALA A 181 -6.78 3.95 32.40
CA ALA A 181 -5.80 5.02 32.23
C ALA A 181 -4.47 4.70 32.93
N LEU A 182 -4.50 4.19 34.16
CA LEU A 182 -3.28 3.77 34.87
C LEU A 182 -2.63 2.55 34.20
N THR A 183 -3.44 1.56 33.78
CA THR A 183 -2.92 0.37 33.10
C THR A 183 -2.24 0.73 31.77
N SER A 184 -2.81 1.65 30.99
CA SER A 184 -2.21 2.13 29.72
C SER A 184 -0.86 2.81 29.93
N ARG A 185 -0.74 3.67 30.93
CA ARG A 185 0.53 4.34 31.25
C ARG A 185 1.64 3.35 31.62
N ALA A 186 1.32 2.35 32.46
CA ALA A 186 2.29 1.32 32.82
C ALA A 186 2.76 0.51 31.59
N GLU A 187 1.88 0.18 30.66
CA GLU A 187 2.25 -0.52 29.41
C GLU A 187 3.17 0.33 28.53
N GLU A 188 2.93 1.64 28.48
CA GLU A 188 3.76 2.62 27.77
C GLU A 188 5.10 2.90 28.49
N GLY A 189 5.28 2.39 29.72
CA GLY A 189 6.46 2.64 30.55
C GLY A 189 6.48 4.03 31.17
N GLU A 190 5.33 4.71 31.19
CA GLU A 190 5.16 6.02 31.82
C GLU A 190 4.87 5.87 33.32
N PRO A 191 5.24 6.88 34.15
CA PRO A 191 4.87 6.89 35.55
C PRO A 191 3.34 7.04 35.75
N LEU A 192 2.85 6.38 36.81
CA LEU A 192 1.44 6.43 37.22
C LEU A 192 1.16 7.75 37.94
N THR A 193 0.29 8.60 37.40
CA THR A 193 -0.06 9.87 38.03
C THR A 193 -1.29 9.72 38.93
N ILE A 194 -1.14 10.08 40.21
CA ILE A 194 -2.21 10.09 41.21
C ILE A 194 -2.42 11.53 41.69
N ALA A 195 -3.67 12.02 41.66
CA ALA A 195 -4.00 13.30 42.29
C ALA A 195 -4.15 13.11 43.82
N GLY A 196 -3.49 13.96 44.60
CA GLY A 196 -3.43 13.84 46.05
C GLY A 196 -2.66 12.59 46.52
N GLY A 197 -2.96 12.11 47.73
CA GLY A 197 -2.34 10.92 48.32
C GLY A 197 -2.84 9.59 47.74
N GLY A 198 -3.94 9.59 46.98
CA GLY A 198 -4.56 8.37 46.43
C GLY A 198 -5.49 7.63 47.40
N GLU A 199 -5.72 8.17 48.60
CA GLU A 199 -6.59 7.59 49.63
C GLU A 199 -8.08 7.62 49.26
N GLN A 200 -8.45 8.45 48.28
CA GLN A 200 -9.82 8.48 47.76
C GLN A 200 -10.24 7.06 47.33
N SER A 201 -11.40 6.64 47.85
CA SER A 201 -11.81 5.24 47.77
C SER A 201 -13.20 5.07 47.18
N ARG A 202 -13.42 3.96 46.48
CA ARG A 202 -14.72 3.61 45.90
C ARG A 202 -14.99 2.12 46.04
N ARG A 203 -16.26 1.76 45.95
CA ARG A 203 -16.73 0.38 45.84
C ARG A 203 -16.94 0.04 44.38
N PHE A 204 -15.87 -0.38 43.71
CA PHE A 204 -15.91 -0.81 42.32
C PHE A 204 -16.64 -2.15 42.20
N VAL A 205 -17.44 -2.30 41.15
CA VAL A 205 -18.18 -3.54 40.87
C VAL A 205 -17.69 -4.13 39.54
N TYR A 206 -17.36 -5.41 39.54
CA TYR A 206 -16.94 -6.08 38.31
C TYR A 206 -18.12 -6.16 37.33
N VAL A 207 -17.87 -5.86 36.06
CA VAL A 207 -18.94 -5.66 35.07
C VAL A 207 -19.81 -6.90 34.84
N GLU A 208 -19.25 -8.10 34.92
CA GLU A 208 -20.03 -9.34 34.76
C GLU A 208 -20.97 -9.58 35.95
N ASP A 209 -20.53 -9.27 37.18
CA ASP A 209 -21.40 -9.31 38.36
C ASP A 209 -22.52 -8.28 38.22
N LEU A 210 -22.20 -7.06 37.74
CA LEU A 210 -23.19 -6.02 37.50
C LEU A 210 -24.23 -6.46 36.45
N ALA A 211 -23.77 -7.16 35.40
CA ALA A 211 -24.63 -7.71 34.36
C ALA A 211 -25.53 -8.83 34.89
N ASP A 212 -25.02 -9.72 35.75
CA ASP A 212 -25.82 -10.73 36.43
C ASP A 212 -26.97 -10.07 37.23
N GLY A 213 -26.71 -8.94 37.89
CA GLY A 213 -27.71 -8.17 38.62
C GLY A 213 -28.76 -7.54 37.71
N ALA A 214 -28.35 -7.05 36.53
CA ALA A 214 -29.27 -6.53 35.52
C ALA A 214 -30.19 -7.60 34.94
N VAL A 215 -29.69 -8.83 34.75
CA VAL A 215 -30.51 -9.96 34.31
C VAL A 215 -31.42 -10.46 35.43
N ALA A 216 -30.93 -10.51 36.68
CA ALA A 216 -31.74 -10.89 37.84
C ALA A 216 -32.94 -9.96 38.07
N ALA A 217 -32.86 -8.70 37.62
CA ALA A 217 -33.95 -7.73 37.66
C ALA A 217 -35.16 -8.08 36.75
N LEU A 218 -35.05 -9.09 35.89
CA LEU A 218 -36.17 -9.62 35.11
C LEU A 218 -37.13 -10.48 35.97
N ARG A 219 -36.72 -10.90 37.16
CA ARG A 219 -37.56 -11.69 38.08
C ARG A 219 -38.78 -10.90 38.55
N SER A 220 -39.89 -11.57 38.82
CA SER A 220 -41.15 -10.95 39.24
C SER A 220 -41.02 -10.07 40.48
N GLU A 221 -40.20 -10.47 41.44
CA GLU A 221 -39.93 -9.81 42.72
C GLU A 221 -39.36 -8.40 42.53
N ALA A 222 -38.67 -8.17 41.41
CA ALA A 222 -38.07 -6.88 41.08
C ALA A 222 -39.07 -5.82 40.60
N ALA A 223 -40.35 -6.17 40.44
CA ALA A 223 -41.39 -5.27 39.94
C ALA A 223 -41.54 -4.03 40.82
N ASN A 224 -41.42 -2.85 40.21
CA ASN A 224 -41.58 -1.53 40.84
C ASN A 224 -40.60 -1.28 42.00
N ARG A 225 -39.48 -2.01 42.02
CA ARG A 225 -38.43 -1.90 43.04
C ARG A 225 -37.25 -1.06 42.56
N VAL A 226 -36.47 -0.60 43.55
CA VAL A 226 -35.17 0.04 43.37
C VAL A 226 -34.14 -0.86 44.05
N TYR A 227 -33.02 -1.12 43.37
CA TYR A 227 -31.88 -1.90 43.90
C TYR A 227 -30.55 -1.19 43.68
N ASN A 228 -29.70 -1.22 44.70
CA ASN A 228 -28.31 -0.82 44.63
C ASN A 228 -27.44 -2.00 44.23
N LEU A 229 -26.67 -1.87 43.17
CA LEU A 229 -25.72 -2.89 42.72
C LEU A 229 -24.28 -2.37 42.87
N SER A 230 -23.74 -2.47 44.08
CA SER A 230 -22.44 -1.91 44.47
C SER A 230 -21.41 -2.99 44.80
N GLY A 231 -20.13 -2.64 44.69
CA GLY A 231 -19.03 -3.52 45.08
C GLY A 231 -18.98 -3.82 46.58
N SER A 232 -18.54 -5.03 46.92
CA SER A 232 -18.35 -5.48 48.31
C SER A 232 -17.08 -4.92 48.96
N GLU A 233 -16.08 -4.54 48.16
CA GLU A 233 -14.75 -4.10 48.61
C GLU A 233 -14.55 -2.59 48.50
N LYS A 234 -13.84 -1.99 49.48
CA LYS A 234 -13.36 -0.61 49.42
C LYS A 234 -11.99 -0.62 48.75
N VAL A 235 -11.85 0.05 47.60
CA VAL A 235 -10.61 0.11 46.82
C VAL A 235 -10.20 1.58 46.66
N THR A 236 -8.99 1.92 47.08
CA THR A 236 -8.40 3.25 46.92
C THR A 236 -7.77 3.41 45.54
N ILE A 237 -7.52 4.65 45.10
CA ILE A 237 -6.77 4.89 43.86
C ILE A 237 -5.32 4.38 43.99
N LEU A 238 -4.74 4.44 45.19
CA LEU A 238 -3.44 3.86 45.48
C LEU A 238 -3.44 2.33 45.31
N ASP A 239 -4.48 1.63 45.79
CA ASP A 239 -4.61 0.18 45.61
C ASP A 239 -4.63 -0.21 44.12
N ILE A 240 -5.30 0.59 43.28
CA ILE A 240 -5.33 0.38 41.82
C ILE A 240 -3.92 0.57 41.23
N ALA A 241 -3.23 1.65 41.61
CA ALA A 241 -1.89 1.93 41.10
C ALA A 241 -0.89 0.83 41.49
N GLU A 242 -0.95 0.34 42.72
CA GLU A 242 -0.10 -0.77 43.18
C GLU A 242 -0.46 -2.09 42.49
N ALA A 243 -1.75 -2.36 42.24
CA ALA A 243 -2.15 -3.52 41.44
C ALA A 243 -1.60 -3.42 40.00
N VAL A 244 -1.64 -2.25 39.38
CA VAL A 244 -1.05 -2.01 38.05
C VAL A 244 0.46 -2.24 38.07
N ARG A 245 1.19 -1.71 39.06
CA ARG A 245 2.64 -1.93 39.20
C ARG A 245 3.00 -3.40 39.29
N ARG A 246 2.24 -4.15 40.08
CA ARG A 246 2.48 -5.58 40.32
C ARG A 246 2.19 -6.44 39.09
N GLU A 247 1.07 -6.19 38.41
CA GLU A 247 0.56 -7.11 37.37
C GLU A 247 0.91 -6.71 35.92
N VAL A 248 1.33 -5.45 35.71
CA VAL A 248 1.59 -4.88 34.37
C VAL A 248 3.06 -4.57 34.18
N ARG A 249 3.59 -3.60 34.94
CA ARG A 249 4.99 -3.18 34.90
C ARG A 249 5.30 -2.37 36.15
N ASP A 250 6.44 -2.64 36.78
CA ASP A 250 6.93 -1.84 37.89
C ASP A 250 7.39 -0.45 37.38
N THR A 251 6.48 0.53 37.44
CA THR A 251 6.72 1.93 37.07
C THR A 251 6.50 2.84 38.28
N GLY A 252 7.21 3.97 38.34
CA GLY A 252 7.08 4.92 39.45
C GLY A 252 5.67 5.55 39.55
N ILE A 253 5.28 5.94 40.78
CA ILE A 253 4.06 6.71 41.05
C ILE A 253 4.44 8.17 41.28
N VAL A 254 3.74 9.09 40.61
CA VAL A 254 3.91 10.54 40.73
C VAL A 254 2.63 11.14 41.30
N HIS A 255 2.76 11.80 42.44
CA HIS A 255 1.65 12.51 43.07
C HIS A 255 1.55 13.94 42.52
N THR A 256 0.35 14.35 42.12
CA THR A 256 0.02 15.74 41.74
C THR A 256 -0.88 16.38 42.80
N PRO A 257 -1.03 17.72 42.83
CA PRO A 257 -1.96 18.37 43.75
C PRO A 257 -3.35 17.74 43.72
N ALA A 258 -3.98 17.61 44.90
CA ALA A 258 -5.32 17.06 45.03
C ALA A 258 -6.34 17.92 44.26
N ARG A 259 -7.40 17.29 43.74
CA ARG A 259 -8.48 18.04 43.10
C ARG A 259 -9.37 18.62 44.19
N SER A 260 -9.88 19.84 44.00
CA SER A 260 -10.66 20.59 45.00
C SER A 260 -12.00 19.94 45.43
N ALA A 261 -12.30 18.74 44.93
CA ALA A 261 -13.54 18.00 45.17
C ALA A 261 -13.30 16.48 45.27
N ASP A 262 -12.27 16.05 46.01
CA ASP A 262 -12.06 14.61 46.26
C ASP A 262 -13.13 14.08 47.24
N PHE A 263 -14.24 13.67 46.67
CA PHE A 263 -15.37 13.02 47.35
C PHE A 263 -14.92 11.67 47.92
N ASP A 264 -15.21 11.37 49.19
CA ASP A 264 -14.83 10.10 49.84
C ASP A 264 -15.83 8.94 49.58
N GLY A 265 -16.85 9.20 48.75
CA GLY A 265 -17.90 8.23 48.46
C GLY A 265 -19.02 8.21 49.50
N ARG A 266 -20.01 7.35 49.25
CA ARG A 266 -21.01 6.91 50.23
C ARG A 266 -20.92 5.40 50.38
N HIS A 267 -21.20 4.91 51.58
CA HIS A 267 -21.31 3.47 51.86
C HIS A 267 -22.69 2.99 51.42
N VAL A 268 -22.79 2.56 50.17
CA VAL A 268 -24.03 2.09 49.57
C VAL A 268 -24.27 0.63 49.94
N SER A 269 -25.40 0.36 50.60
CA SER A 269 -25.88 -0.99 50.92
C SER A 269 -26.53 -1.64 49.70
N SER A 270 -26.19 -2.91 49.44
CA SER A 270 -26.81 -3.78 48.43
C SER A 270 -27.60 -4.93 49.06
N THR A 271 -27.93 -4.83 50.35
CA THR A 271 -28.63 -5.90 51.10
C THR A 271 -29.96 -6.29 50.45
N ARG A 272 -30.72 -5.32 49.92
CA ARG A 272 -31.99 -5.60 49.26
C ARG A 272 -31.82 -6.49 48.02
N ALA A 273 -30.81 -6.20 47.19
CA ALA A 273 -30.50 -7.03 46.02
C ALA A 273 -30.05 -8.44 46.43
N ALA A 274 -29.33 -8.58 47.54
CA ALA A 274 -28.94 -9.88 48.07
C ALA A 274 -30.12 -10.71 48.56
N VAL A 275 -31.04 -10.10 49.31
CA VAL A 275 -32.21 -10.79 49.88
C VAL A 275 -33.26 -11.11 48.83
N GLU A 276 -33.61 -10.15 47.98
CA GLU A 276 -34.74 -10.30 47.05
C GLU A 276 -34.33 -10.91 45.70
N LEU A 277 -33.12 -10.62 45.21
CA LEU A 277 -32.63 -11.11 43.90
C LEU A 277 -31.56 -12.21 44.02
N GLY A 278 -31.09 -12.53 45.23
CA GLY A 278 -29.96 -13.42 45.42
C GLY A 278 -28.67 -12.87 44.80
N TRP A 279 -28.58 -11.56 44.58
CA TRP A 279 -27.47 -10.92 43.92
C TRP A 279 -26.47 -10.35 44.92
N THR A 280 -25.19 -10.68 44.72
CA THR A 280 -24.06 -10.08 45.42
C THR A 280 -22.91 -9.91 44.43
N ALA A 281 -22.04 -8.92 44.64
CA ALA A 281 -20.78 -8.80 43.90
C ALA A 281 -19.82 -9.92 44.37
N LYS A 282 -19.68 -10.95 43.55
CA LYS A 282 -18.92 -12.18 43.86
C LYS A 282 -17.44 -12.07 43.51
N THR A 283 -17.09 -11.19 42.58
CA THR A 283 -15.75 -11.04 42.04
C THR A 283 -14.96 -10.01 42.86
N SER A 284 -13.88 -10.46 43.50
CA SER A 284 -12.95 -9.57 44.20
C SER A 284 -12.28 -8.58 43.24
N PHE A 285 -11.78 -7.45 43.74
CA PHE A 285 -11.06 -6.48 42.90
C PHE A 285 -9.85 -7.12 42.21
N ALA A 286 -9.07 -7.92 42.95
CA ALA A 286 -7.90 -8.61 42.42
C ALA A 286 -8.26 -9.58 41.28
N ASP A 287 -9.33 -10.36 41.43
CA ASP A 287 -9.76 -11.31 40.39
C ASP A 287 -10.29 -10.59 39.15
N GLY A 288 -11.15 -9.59 39.36
CA GLY A 288 -11.71 -8.79 38.26
C GLY A 288 -10.63 -8.03 37.51
N PHE A 289 -9.61 -7.51 38.21
CA PHE A 289 -8.47 -6.84 37.59
C PHE A 289 -7.63 -7.82 36.76
N ARG A 290 -7.34 -9.03 37.27
CA ARG A 290 -6.65 -10.06 36.47
C ARG A 290 -7.43 -10.46 35.21
N ARG A 291 -8.75 -10.63 35.31
CA ARG A 291 -9.60 -10.91 34.14
C ARG A 291 -9.61 -9.75 33.14
N TYR A 292 -9.66 -8.51 33.64
CA TYR A 292 -9.53 -7.32 32.81
C TYR A 292 -8.20 -7.30 32.04
N LEU A 293 -7.08 -7.56 32.69
CA LEU A 293 -5.77 -7.65 32.04
C LEU A 293 -5.70 -8.79 31.02
N ALA A 294 -6.25 -9.96 31.34
CA ALA A 294 -6.30 -11.09 30.42
C ALA A 294 -7.09 -10.74 29.15
N TRP A 295 -8.28 -10.15 29.30
CA TRP A 295 -9.07 -9.65 28.17
C TRP A 295 -8.30 -8.61 27.34
N ARG A 296 -7.63 -7.68 28.01
CA ARG A 296 -6.87 -6.62 27.35
C ARG A 296 -5.73 -7.18 26.50
N ARG A 297 -4.96 -8.14 27.05
CA ARG A 297 -3.90 -8.84 26.32
C ARG A 297 -4.43 -9.52 25.07
N VAL A 298 -5.60 -10.17 25.11
CA VAL A 298 -6.21 -10.81 23.94
C VAL A 298 -6.71 -9.80 22.92
N ARG A 299 -7.35 -8.71 23.34
CA ARG A 299 -7.82 -7.63 22.44
C ARG A 299 -6.69 -6.94 21.68
N ASP A 300 -5.52 -6.82 22.30
CA ASP A 300 -4.35 -6.20 21.67
C ASP A 300 -3.69 -7.09 20.60
N HIS A 301 -4.16 -8.34 20.41
CA HIS A 301 -3.65 -9.26 19.38
C HIS A 301 -4.73 -9.52 18.31
N PRO A 302 -4.44 -9.30 17.01
CA PRO A 302 -5.39 -9.54 15.93
C PRO A 302 -5.77 -11.02 15.87
N GLY A 303 -7.08 -11.30 15.84
CA GLY A 303 -7.61 -12.66 15.69
C GLY A 303 -7.62 -13.14 14.24
N ARG A 304 -7.54 -12.22 13.26
CA ARG A 304 -7.55 -12.49 11.82
C ARG A 304 -6.48 -11.68 11.11
N VAL A 305 -5.52 -12.37 10.48
CA VAL A 305 -4.40 -11.74 9.74
C VAL A 305 -4.49 -12.11 8.26
N LEU A 306 -4.54 -11.09 7.40
CA LEU A 306 -4.44 -11.27 5.94
C LEU A 306 -3.04 -10.90 5.46
N ILE A 307 -2.31 -11.86 4.91
CA ILE A 307 -0.99 -11.65 4.30
C ILE A 307 -1.16 -11.60 2.79
N LEU A 308 -0.76 -10.49 2.18
CA LEU A 308 -0.70 -10.27 0.74
C LEU A 308 0.73 -10.48 0.26
N SER A 309 0.92 -11.49 -0.59
CA SER A 309 2.17 -11.74 -1.30
C SER A 309 2.03 -11.41 -2.80
N ALA A 310 2.96 -11.87 -3.62
CA ALA A 310 2.89 -11.75 -5.07
C ALA A 310 3.66 -12.88 -5.77
N ASP A 311 3.01 -13.57 -6.70
CA ASP A 311 3.62 -14.59 -7.56
C ASP A 311 4.52 -13.94 -8.64
N ILE A 312 5.63 -13.37 -8.18
CA ILE A 312 6.73 -12.81 -8.98
C ILE A 312 8.04 -13.44 -8.48
N GLY A 313 8.00 -14.77 -8.29
CA GLY A 313 9.10 -15.57 -7.74
C GLY A 313 9.08 -15.68 -6.22
N GLU A 314 9.91 -16.60 -5.71
CA GLU A 314 9.89 -17.04 -4.31
C GLU A 314 10.36 -15.98 -3.29
N GLY A 315 10.87 -14.83 -3.75
CA GLY A 315 11.33 -13.74 -2.89
C GLY A 315 10.23 -13.05 -2.06
N HIS A 316 8.96 -13.23 -2.44
CA HIS A 316 7.80 -12.68 -1.72
C HIS A 316 6.94 -13.78 -1.07
N ASP A 317 6.76 -14.91 -1.74
CA ASP A 317 5.91 -16.00 -1.25
C ASP A 317 6.53 -16.76 -0.07
N LEU A 318 7.86 -17.00 -0.06
CA LEU A 318 8.54 -17.60 1.09
C LEU A 318 8.40 -16.75 2.36
N PRO A 319 8.69 -15.43 2.35
CA PRO A 319 8.44 -14.57 3.50
C PRO A 319 7.00 -14.64 4.00
N ALA A 320 6.02 -14.65 3.09
CA ALA A 320 4.61 -14.71 3.45
C ALA A 320 4.25 -16.02 4.16
N ARG A 321 4.76 -17.17 3.66
CA ARG A 321 4.54 -18.49 4.29
C ARG A 321 5.28 -18.63 5.61
N ALA A 322 6.52 -18.14 5.70
CA ALA A 322 7.29 -18.13 6.94
C ALA A 322 6.58 -17.31 8.02
N LEU A 323 6.17 -16.08 7.68
CA LEU A 323 5.40 -15.23 8.59
C LEU A 323 4.08 -15.88 9.02
N ALA A 324 3.36 -16.52 8.09
CA ALA A 324 2.13 -17.24 8.44
C ALA A 324 2.36 -18.38 9.44
N THR A 325 3.49 -19.08 9.31
CA THR A 325 3.88 -20.17 10.23
C THR A 325 4.24 -19.60 11.61
N GLN A 326 5.02 -18.53 11.65
CA GLN A 326 5.37 -17.84 12.90
C GLN A 326 4.14 -17.31 13.63
N LEU A 327 3.20 -16.66 12.92
CA LEU A 327 1.95 -16.16 13.50
C LEU A 327 1.13 -17.27 14.16
N ARG A 328 0.97 -18.42 13.49
CA ARG A 328 0.25 -19.58 14.05
C ARG A 328 0.96 -20.19 15.26
N GLY A 329 2.29 -20.13 15.29
CA GLY A 329 3.09 -20.60 16.42
C GLY A 329 2.99 -19.69 17.65
N GLU A 330 2.98 -18.37 17.44
CA GLU A 330 2.95 -17.38 18.52
C GLU A 330 1.54 -17.11 19.07
N SER A 331 0.51 -17.25 18.23
CA SER A 331 -0.89 -17.14 18.65
C SER A 331 -1.70 -18.29 18.06
N PRO A 332 -1.85 -19.42 18.78
CA PRO A 332 -2.56 -20.60 18.29
C PRO A 332 -4.03 -20.36 17.89
N GLY A 333 -4.64 -19.26 18.34
CA GLY A 333 -5.99 -18.85 17.98
C GLY A 333 -6.10 -17.92 16.75
N VAL A 334 -4.98 -17.52 16.13
CA VAL A 334 -5.01 -16.56 15.03
C VAL A 334 -5.37 -17.20 13.68
N HIS A 335 -6.38 -16.67 13.02
CA HIS A 335 -6.74 -17.06 11.67
C HIS A 335 -5.86 -16.33 10.64
N VAL A 336 -4.88 -17.04 10.07
CA VAL A 336 -3.98 -16.47 9.06
C VAL A 336 -4.35 -16.94 7.65
N ARG A 337 -4.62 -15.97 6.77
CA ARG A 337 -4.84 -16.19 5.34
C ARG A 337 -3.71 -15.58 4.51
N VAL A 338 -3.09 -16.36 3.64
CA VAL A 338 -2.14 -15.87 2.63
C VAL A 338 -2.84 -15.80 1.27
N VAL A 339 -2.75 -14.67 0.58
CA VAL A 339 -3.35 -14.44 -0.75
C VAL A 339 -2.31 -13.80 -1.67
N ASP A 340 -2.30 -14.20 -2.94
CA ASP A 340 -1.58 -13.49 -4.00
C ASP A 340 -2.24 -12.11 -4.21
N GLY A 341 -1.59 -11.08 -3.68
CA GLY A 341 -2.04 -9.70 -3.77
C GLY A 341 -1.95 -9.12 -5.17
N LEU A 342 -1.04 -9.63 -6.02
CA LEU A 342 -0.98 -9.26 -7.43
C LEU A 342 -2.21 -9.80 -8.18
N HIS A 343 -2.58 -11.05 -7.94
CA HIS A 343 -3.82 -11.61 -8.47
C HIS A 343 -5.07 -10.88 -7.94
N ALA A 344 -5.07 -10.53 -6.65
CA ALA A 344 -6.15 -9.77 -6.01
C ALA A 344 -6.28 -8.35 -6.59
N MET A 345 -5.21 -7.73 -7.10
CA MET A 345 -5.26 -6.46 -7.83
C MET A 345 -5.90 -6.59 -9.22
N GLY A 346 -5.96 -7.80 -9.78
CA GLY A 346 -6.68 -8.09 -11.02
C GLY A 346 -5.80 -8.49 -12.20
N ARG A 347 -6.41 -9.20 -13.15
CA ARG A 347 -5.73 -9.91 -14.25
C ARG A 347 -4.79 -9.04 -15.10
N LEU A 348 -5.18 -7.79 -15.39
CA LEU A 348 -4.36 -6.89 -16.21
C LEU A 348 -3.04 -6.53 -15.52
N LEU A 349 -3.08 -6.19 -14.23
CA LEU A 349 -1.86 -5.90 -13.46
C LEU A 349 -1.01 -7.17 -13.28
N THR A 350 -1.63 -8.33 -13.07
CA THR A 350 -0.93 -9.61 -13.01
C THR A 350 -0.15 -9.85 -14.31
N MET A 351 -0.80 -9.72 -15.47
CA MET A 351 -0.15 -9.91 -16.77
C MET A 351 1.00 -8.92 -16.99
N LEU A 352 0.76 -7.62 -16.76
CA LEU A 352 1.77 -6.58 -16.98
C LEU A 352 2.99 -6.74 -16.07
N ILE A 353 2.78 -7.09 -14.80
CA ILE A 353 3.85 -7.14 -13.81
C ILE A 353 4.55 -8.50 -13.84
N ARG A 354 3.82 -9.62 -13.76
CA ARG A 354 4.43 -10.96 -13.72
C ARG A 354 5.06 -11.33 -15.07
N ASP A 355 4.25 -11.37 -16.12
CA ASP A 355 4.69 -11.85 -17.44
C ASP A 355 5.64 -10.82 -18.08
N GLY A 356 5.33 -9.53 -17.91
CA GLY A 356 6.19 -8.43 -18.34
C GLY A 356 7.56 -8.40 -17.64
N SER A 357 7.63 -8.68 -16.33
CA SER A 357 8.93 -8.76 -15.62
C SER A 357 9.75 -9.95 -16.09
N TRP A 358 9.12 -11.12 -16.26
CA TRP A 358 9.82 -12.30 -16.79
C TRP A 358 10.40 -12.05 -18.18
N PHE A 359 9.60 -11.48 -19.09
CA PHE A 359 10.06 -11.11 -20.44
C PHE A 359 11.20 -10.09 -20.38
N SER A 360 11.05 -9.05 -19.56
CA SER A 360 12.05 -8.00 -19.40
C SER A 360 13.37 -8.54 -18.84
N PHE A 361 13.35 -9.42 -17.84
CA PHE A 361 14.59 -9.99 -17.27
C PHE A 361 15.36 -10.87 -18.24
N ASN A 362 14.66 -11.61 -19.11
CA ASN A 362 15.29 -12.56 -20.01
C ASN A 362 15.71 -11.93 -21.35
N TRP A 363 14.98 -10.92 -21.84
CA TRP A 363 15.16 -10.39 -23.20
C TRP A 363 15.54 -8.91 -23.24
N LEU A 364 15.05 -8.09 -22.30
CA LEU A 364 15.25 -6.63 -22.29
C LEU A 364 15.68 -6.11 -20.90
N PRO A 365 16.79 -6.59 -20.31
CA PRO A 365 17.19 -6.18 -18.96
C PRO A 365 17.46 -4.67 -18.84
N TRP A 366 17.93 -4.03 -19.91
CA TRP A 366 18.13 -2.58 -19.97
C TRP A 366 16.80 -1.80 -19.79
N LEU A 367 15.69 -2.35 -20.30
CA LEU A 367 14.37 -1.71 -20.20
C LEU A 367 13.88 -1.73 -18.75
N PHE A 368 14.03 -2.88 -18.07
CA PHE A 368 13.72 -2.98 -16.65
C PHE A 368 14.57 -2.02 -15.80
N GLU A 369 15.85 -1.86 -16.17
CA GLU A 369 16.73 -0.91 -15.51
C GLU A 369 16.27 0.54 -15.69
N ALA A 370 15.92 0.93 -16.92
CA ALA A 370 15.40 2.25 -17.22
C ALA A 370 14.09 2.53 -16.48
N GLN A 371 13.15 1.58 -16.48
CA GLN A 371 11.89 1.65 -15.74
C GLN A 371 12.12 1.83 -14.24
N TYR A 372 12.99 1.01 -13.64
CA TYR A 372 13.34 1.11 -12.23
C TYR A 372 14.02 2.44 -11.91
N PHE A 373 14.96 2.90 -12.74
CA PHE A 373 15.63 4.19 -12.58
C PHE A 373 14.62 5.34 -12.61
N LEU A 374 13.75 5.38 -13.61
CA LEU A 374 12.70 6.39 -13.75
C LEU A 374 11.79 6.40 -12.52
N ALA A 375 11.30 5.25 -12.08
CA ALA A 375 10.42 5.17 -10.90
C ALA A 375 11.14 5.54 -9.57
N ALA A 376 12.42 5.19 -9.46
CA ALA A 376 13.21 5.43 -8.24
C ALA A 376 13.72 6.87 -8.13
N ARG A 377 14.03 7.56 -9.24
CA ARG A 377 14.66 8.90 -9.23
C ARG A 377 13.72 10.03 -9.63
N PHE A 378 12.69 9.77 -10.43
CA PHE A 378 11.82 10.83 -10.93
C PHE A 378 10.46 10.83 -10.20
N PRO A 379 10.12 11.87 -9.42
CA PRO A 379 8.85 11.90 -8.67
C PRO A 379 7.58 11.77 -9.53
N PRO A 380 7.47 12.38 -10.73
CA PRO A 380 6.27 12.28 -11.56
C PRO A 380 5.95 10.85 -12.02
N THR A 381 6.95 10.08 -12.46
CA THR A 381 6.76 8.68 -12.88
C THR A 381 6.33 7.81 -11.70
N ARG A 382 6.88 8.05 -10.51
CA ARG A 382 6.44 7.35 -9.28
C ARG A 382 4.99 7.66 -8.94
N TRP A 383 4.61 8.94 -9.00
CA TRP A 383 3.23 9.37 -8.79
C TRP A 383 2.29 8.69 -9.80
N LEU A 384 2.66 8.68 -11.08
CA LEU A 384 1.88 8.04 -12.14
C LEU A 384 1.74 6.53 -11.90
N THR A 385 2.83 5.85 -11.56
CA THR A 385 2.85 4.41 -11.25
C THR A 385 1.90 4.09 -10.10
N LEU A 386 1.95 4.87 -9.01
CA LEU A 386 1.04 4.71 -7.88
C LEU A 386 -0.43 4.95 -8.29
N ARG A 387 -0.70 5.94 -9.14
CA ARG A 387 -2.06 6.26 -9.61
C ARG A 387 -2.62 5.16 -10.49
N LEU A 388 -1.84 4.63 -11.42
CA LEU A 388 -2.22 3.51 -12.26
C LEU A 388 -2.45 2.25 -11.41
N GLY A 389 -1.54 1.96 -10.48
CA GLY A 389 -1.70 0.85 -9.52
C GLY A 389 -2.98 0.98 -8.68
N CYS A 390 -3.32 2.19 -8.21
CA CYS A 390 -4.57 2.43 -7.50
C CYS A 390 -5.80 2.32 -8.40
N LEU A 391 -5.74 2.83 -9.64
CA LEU A 391 -6.84 2.80 -10.59
C LEU A 391 -7.23 1.36 -10.94
N LEU A 392 -6.22 0.53 -11.21
CA LEU A 392 -6.40 -0.84 -11.66
C LEU A 392 -6.58 -1.82 -10.49
N GLY A 393 -5.80 -1.65 -9.40
CA GLY A 393 -5.66 -2.63 -8.32
C GLY A 393 -6.54 -2.42 -7.09
N ALA A 394 -6.93 -1.17 -6.79
CA ALA A 394 -7.54 -0.86 -5.48
C ALA A 394 -8.91 -1.51 -5.28
N ARG A 395 -9.70 -1.68 -6.34
CA ARG A 395 -11.03 -2.31 -6.25
C ARG A 395 -10.93 -3.77 -5.86
N GLY A 396 -10.00 -4.51 -6.48
CA GLY A 396 -9.80 -5.93 -6.22
C GLY A 396 -9.22 -6.19 -4.82
N LEU A 397 -8.23 -5.40 -4.39
CA LEU A 397 -7.71 -5.48 -3.02
C LEU A 397 -8.77 -5.18 -1.97
N ARG A 398 -9.59 -4.13 -2.15
CA ARG A 398 -10.68 -3.81 -1.21
C ARG A 398 -11.74 -4.91 -1.15
N LYS A 399 -12.06 -5.54 -2.28
CA LYS A 399 -12.99 -6.67 -2.31
C LYS A 399 -12.42 -7.83 -1.48
N THR A 400 -11.18 -8.20 -1.73
CA THR A 400 -10.48 -9.28 -1.02
C THR A 400 -10.43 -9.00 0.49
N ILE A 401 -10.02 -7.80 0.90
CA ILE A 401 -9.95 -7.42 2.32
C ILE A 401 -11.34 -7.46 2.97
N ARG A 402 -12.40 -6.99 2.30
CA ARG A 402 -13.77 -7.06 2.84
C ARG A 402 -14.25 -8.50 2.99
N THR A 403 -13.92 -9.38 2.04
CA THR A 403 -14.32 -10.79 2.09
C THR A 403 -13.59 -11.53 3.21
N GLU A 404 -12.29 -11.28 3.37
CA GLU A 404 -11.48 -11.94 4.40
C GLU A 404 -11.70 -11.34 5.80
N ASN A 405 -12.25 -10.12 5.89
CA ASN A 405 -12.51 -9.37 7.12
C ASN A 405 -11.36 -9.45 8.16
N PRO A 406 -10.14 -9.02 7.82
CA PRO A 406 -8.99 -9.14 8.71
C PRO A 406 -8.91 -7.98 9.72
N ASP A 407 -8.31 -8.26 10.87
CA ASP A 407 -7.97 -7.27 11.90
C ASP A 407 -6.68 -6.52 11.54
N VAL A 408 -5.78 -7.14 10.78
CA VAL A 408 -4.56 -6.53 10.22
C VAL A 408 -4.23 -7.11 8.84
N VAL A 409 -3.73 -6.24 7.94
CA VAL A 409 -3.24 -6.65 6.62
C VAL A 409 -1.71 -6.52 6.60
N VAL A 410 -1.01 -7.59 6.24
CA VAL A 410 0.44 -7.58 6.04
C VAL A 410 0.75 -7.68 4.56
N SER A 411 1.67 -6.87 4.06
CA SER A 411 2.13 -6.91 2.67
C SER A 411 3.61 -7.29 2.63
N THR A 412 3.94 -8.34 1.89
CA THR A 412 5.31 -8.79 1.62
C THR A 412 5.80 -8.38 0.23
N TYR A 413 5.01 -7.58 -0.49
CA TYR A 413 5.30 -7.12 -1.85
C TYR A 413 5.14 -5.59 -1.97
N PRO A 414 6.12 -4.85 -2.52
CA PRO A 414 6.08 -3.40 -2.59
C PRO A 414 4.91 -2.84 -3.40
N GLY A 415 4.48 -3.52 -4.47
CA GLY A 415 3.37 -3.04 -5.31
C GLY A 415 2.04 -3.00 -4.58
N THR A 416 1.74 -4.02 -3.76
CA THR A 416 0.56 -4.05 -2.90
C THR A 416 0.69 -3.04 -1.75
N THR A 417 1.88 -2.93 -1.15
CA THR A 417 2.14 -1.96 -0.07
C THR A 417 1.80 -0.53 -0.51
N ALA A 418 2.20 -0.13 -1.71
CA ALA A 418 1.94 1.20 -2.25
C ALA A 418 0.43 1.49 -2.38
N VAL A 419 -0.35 0.54 -2.90
CA VAL A 419 -1.81 0.69 -3.07
C VAL A 419 -2.53 0.69 -1.72
N LEU A 420 -2.16 -0.21 -0.81
CA LEU A 420 -2.72 -0.27 0.55
C LEU A 420 -2.46 1.02 1.33
N GLY A 421 -1.23 1.52 1.28
CA GLY A 421 -0.85 2.76 1.93
C GLY A 421 -1.65 3.95 1.39
N GLU A 422 -1.91 4.02 0.09
CA GLU A 422 -2.74 5.09 -0.46
C GLU A 422 -4.22 4.95 -0.07
N LEU A 423 -4.74 3.73 0.02
CA LEU A 423 -6.09 3.46 0.52
C LEU A 423 -6.26 3.90 1.98
N ARG A 424 -5.29 3.59 2.85
CA ARG A 424 -5.24 4.03 4.26
C ARG A 424 -5.22 5.55 4.35
N ARG A 425 -4.29 6.22 3.65
CA ARG A 425 -4.19 7.71 3.66
C ARG A 425 -5.47 8.39 3.22
N ARG A 426 -6.21 7.79 2.28
CA ARG A 426 -7.47 8.34 1.78
C ARG A 426 -8.67 8.06 2.69
N GLY A 427 -8.52 7.24 3.73
CA GLY A 427 -9.62 6.79 4.59
C GLY A 427 -10.55 5.81 3.87
N ARG A 428 -10.03 5.05 2.90
CA ARG A 428 -10.79 4.01 2.16
C ARG A 428 -10.50 2.59 2.65
N LEU A 429 -9.61 2.47 3.64
CA LEU A 429 -9.25 1.25 4.35
C LEU A 429 -9.03 1.61 5.83
N GLU A 430 -9.78 0.98 6.72
CA GLU A 430 -9.72 1.23 8.17
C GLU A 430 -8.79 0.24 8.89
N VAL A 431 -8.67 -0.97 8.33
CA VAL A 431 -7.78 -2.03 8.83
C VAL A 431 -6.32 -1.58 8.81
N PRO A 432 -5.55 -1.72 9.89
CA PRO A 432 -4.12 -1.45 9.92
C PRO A 432 -3.33 -2.22 8.86
N VAL A 433 -2.28 -1.59 8.34
CA VAL A 433 -1.41 -2.18 7.32
C VAL A 433 0.02 -2.26 7.83
N VAL A 434 0.61 -3.45 7.73
CA VAL A 434 2.03 -3.73 8.00
C VAL A 434 2.75 -4.01 6.68
N SER A 435 3.91 -3.40 6.46
CA SER A 435 4.81 -3.74 5.35
C SER A 435 5.98 -4.57 5.88
N ALA A 436 6.11 -5.81 5.43
CA ALA A 436 7.22 -6.69 5.77
C ALA A 436 8.34 -6.52 4.73
N ILE A 437 9.32 -5.68 5.05
CA ILE A 437 10.39 -5.28 4.15
C ILE A 437 11.55 -6.26 4.25
N THR A 438 11.81 -6.97 3.15
CA THR A 438 12.92 -7.94 3.05
C THR A 438 14.17 -7.38 2.36
N ASP A 439 14.03 -6.27 1.62
CA ASP A 439 15.12 -5.65 0.86
C ASP A 439 15.85 -4.58 1.68
N LEU A 440 17.15 -4.45 1.45
CA LEU A 440 18.00 -3.41 2.07
C LEU A 440 17.93 -2.06 1.33
N ALA A 441 17.54 -2.07 0.06
CA ALA A 441 17.52 -0.89 -0.80
C ALA A 441 16.23 -0.79 -1.63
N GLY A 442 15.99 0.37 -2.24
CA GLY A 442 14.73 0.61 -2.97
C GLY A 442 13.54 0.82 -2.05
N LEU A 443 13.79 1.23 -0.81
CA LEU A 443 12.81 1.32 0.28
C LEU A 443 11.64 2.27 -0.02
N ARG A 444 11.76 3.16 -1.00
CA ARG A 444 10.66 4.01 -1.49
C ARG A 444 9.51 3.25 -2.15
N PHE A 445 9.71 1.99 -2.53
CA PHE A 445 8.65 1.10 -3.00
C PHE A 445 8.03 0.28 -1.85
N TRP A 446 8.78 0.11 -0.76
CA TRP A 446 8.40 -0.69 0.41
C TRP A 446 7.80 0.13 1.55
N ALA A 447 8.15 1.41 1.63
CA ALA A 447 7.73 2.32 2.68
C ALA A 447 6.71 3.34 2.17
N HIS A 448 5.65 3.56 2.94
CA HIS A 448 4.62 4.53 2.59
C HIS A 448 4.07 5.24 3.84
N PRO A 449 3.80 6.57 3.81
CA PRO A 449 3.21 7.29 4.94
C PRO A 449 1.83 6.80 5.38
N GLY A 450 1.20 5.95 4.57
CA GLY A 450 -0.08 5.34 4.85
C GLY A 450 -0.01 3.94 5.44
N VAL A 451 1.18 3.45 5.72
CA VAL A 451 1.39 2.15 6.37
C VAL A 451 1.67 2.40 7.86
N ASP A 452 1.04 1.59 8.70
CA ASP A 452 1.06 1.77 10.15
C ASP A 452 2.40 1.33 10.74
N LEU A 453 2.93 0.20 10.26
CA LEU A 453 4.19 -0.39 10.70
C LEU A 453 4.98 -0.95 9.51
N HIS A 454 6.29 -0.76 9.51
CA HIS A 454 7.23 -1.39 8.59
C HIS A 454 8.18 -2.26 9.39
N THR A 455 8.10 -3.59 9.22
CA THR A 455 9.12 -4.48 9.76
C THR A 455 10.29 -4.50 8.78
N ILE A 456 11.49 -4.27 9.29
CA ILE A 456 12.72 -4.25 8.48
C ILE A 456 13.65 -5.35 8.96
N THR A 457 14.37 -5.97 8.03
CA THR A 457 15.34 -7.02 8.32
C THR A 457 16.75 -6.49 8.58
N HIS A 458 17.05 -5.27 8.09
CA HIS A 458 18.33 -4.60 8.23
C HIS A 458 18.16 -3.30 9.02
N SER A 459 18.91 -3.14 10.11
CA SER A 459 18.84 -1.93 10.96
C SER A 459 19.27 -0.68 10.20
N GLU A 460 20.15 -0.81 9.19
CA GLU A 460 20.62 0.26 8.31
C GLU A 460 19.48 0.87 7.46
N SER A 461 18.34 0.19 7.36
CA SER A 461 17.16 0.67 6.63
C SER A 461 16.28 1.61 7.47
N THR A 462 16.46 1.68 8.80
CA THR A 462 15.56 2.40 9.72
C THR A 462 15.38 3.86 9.30
N ASP A 463 16.48 4.61 9.20
CA ASP A 463 16.46 6.04 8.88
C ASP A 463 15.82 6.33 7.52
N GLU A 464 16.03 5.46 6.53
CA GLU A 464 15.44 5.66 5.21
C GLU A 464 13.93 5.39 5.22
N VAL A 465 13.49 4.32 5.87
CA VAL A 465 12.05 4.02 6.02
C VAL A 465 11.35 5.14 6.77
N GLU A 466 11.91 5.62 7.89
CA GLU A 466 11.30 6.68 8.68
C GLU A 466 11.27 8.03 7.96
N ARG A 467 12.30 8.34 7.15
CA ARG A 467 12.28 9.53 6.29
C ARG A 467 11.17 9.47 5.23
N ILE A 468 10.76 8.28 4.82
CA ILE A 468 9.70 8.09 3.83
C ILE A 468 8.32 8.05 4.49
N ALA A 469 8.15 7.29 5.58
CA ALA A 469 6.85 6.97 6.18
C ALA A 469 6.53 7.70 7.49
N GLY A 470 7.50 8.44 8.03
CA GLY A 470 7.43 9.20 9.27
C GLY A 470 8.16 8.53 10.45
N PRO A 471 8.57 9.30 11.47
CA PRO A 471 9.22 8.76 12.66
C PRO A 471 8.38 7.71 13.38
N GLY A 472 9.05 6.71 13.96
CA GLY A 472 8.42 5.62 14.70
C GLY A 472 7.72 4.58 13.84
N SER A 473 7.81 4.67 12.50
CA SER A 473 7.12 3.76 11.57
C SER A 473 7.89 2.48 11.25
N ALA A 474 9.17 2.39 11.61
CA ALA A 474 10.03 1.24 11.35
C ALA A 474 10.33 0.45 12.63
N ARG A 475 10.40 -0.89 12.51
CA ARG A 475 10.86 -1.78 13.60
C ARG A 475 11.78 -2.85 13.03
N TRP A 476 12.98 -2.93 13.59
CA TRP A 476 13.94 -3.98 13.25
C TRP A 476 13.50 -5.30 13.85
N ALA A 477 13.42 -6.33 12.99
CA ALA A 477 12.85 -7.62 13.33
C ALA A 477 13.74 -8.75 12.80
N GLN A 478 13.47 -9.96 13.28
CA GLN A 478 13.97 -11.18 12.64
C GLN A 478 13.55 -11.21 11.17
N PRO A 479 14.36 -11.80 10.27
CA PRO A 479 13.89 -12.10 8.94
C PRO A 479 12.65 -13.01 8.97
N PRO A 480 11.65 -12.76 8.11
CA PRO A 480 10.55 -13.70 7.89
C PRO A 480 11.06 -14.93 7.12
N THR A 481 11.85 -15.77 7.79
CA THR A 481 12.39 -17.04 7.29
C THR A 481 11.98 -18.20 8.21
N SER A 482 12.31 -19.43 7.81
CA SER A 482 12.07 -20.62 8.62
C SER A 482 12.77 -20.50 9.98
N THR A 483 12.10 -20.94 11.04
CA THR A 483 12.67 -20.95 12.40
C THR A 483 13.93 -21.82 12.50
N GLU A 484 14.11 -22.76 11.57
CA GLU A 484 15.33 -23.57 11.45
C GLU A 484 16.59 -22.73 11.34
N PHE A 485 16.55 -21.58 10.66
CA PHE A 485 17.71 -20.69 10.52
C PHE A 485 18.18 -20.14 11.87
N LEU A 486 17.28 -20.01 12.85
CA LEU A 486 17.58 -19.50 14.18
C LEU A 486 18.07 -20.60 15.14
N ALA A 487 17.83 -21.88 14.82
CA ALA A 487 18.33 -23.00 15.60
C ALA A 487 19.82 -23.28 15.30
N PRO A 488 20.66 -23.61 16.29
CA PRO A 488 22.05 -23.99 16.04
C PRO A 488 22.17 -25.15 15.03
N ARG A 489 23.09 -25.04 14.08
CA ARG A 489 23.34 -26.08 13.08
C ARG A 489 24.82 -26.18 12.76
N SER A 490 25.44 -27.33 13.04
CA SER A 490 26.85 -27.53 12.74
C SER A 490 27.08 -27.84 11.25
N LYS A 491 28.23 -27.39 10.73
CA LYS A 491 28.63 -27.63 9.33
C LYS A 491 28.72 -29.13 9.00
N SER A 492 29.27 -29.93 9.91
CA SER A 492 29.46 -31.37 9.68
C SER A 492 28.14 -32.15 9.67
N GLU A 493 27.20 -31.84 10.57
CA GLU A 493 25.86 -32.44 10.54
C GLU A 493 25.07 -32.05 9.29
N ALA A 494 25.18 -30.78 8.88
CA ALA A 494 24.55 -30.30 7.66
C ALA A 494 25.11 -31.05 6.43
N ARG A 495 26.43 -31.19 6.32
CA ARG A 495 27.10 -31.94 5.25
C ARG A 495 26.65 -33.40 5.20
N ARG A 496 26.69 -34.13 6.33
CA ARG A 496 26.20 -35.51 6.41
C ARG A 496 24.74 -35.64 5.99
N SER A 497 23.87 -34.75 6.46
CA SER A 497 22.44 -34.80 6.18
C SER A 497 22.10 -34.47 4.70
N LEU A 498 23.02 -33.83 3.99
CA LEU A 498 22.91 -33.51 2.57
C LEU A 498 23.69 -34.49 1.69
N GLY A 499 24.50 -35.40 2.26
CA GLY A 499 25.41 -36.26 1.51
C GLY A 499 26.51 -35.47 0.79
N LEU A 500 27.08 -34.46 1.46
CA LEU A 500 28.21 -33.68 0.99
C LEU A 500 29.51 -34.14 1.68
N PRO A 501 30.69 -33.94 1.06
CA PRO A 501 31.97 -34.32 1.66
C PRO A 501 32.16 -33.67 3.04
N ASP A 502 32.54 -34.47 4.04
CA ASP A 502 32.80 -33.98 5.40
C ASP A 502 34.05 -33.07 5.43
N ASP A 503 35.06 -33.39 4.64
CA ASP A 503 36.31 -32.63 4.49
C ASP A 503 36.34 -31.77 3.22
N GLY A 504 37.19 -30.73 3.24
CA GLY A 504 37.39 -29.81 2.13
C GLY A 504 36.31 -28.73 1.99
N LYS A 505 36.35 -28.01 0.86
CA LYS A 505 35.55 -26.81 0.64
C LYS A 505 34.32 -27.07 -0.23
N VAL A 506 33.17 -26.55 0.19
CA VAL A 506 31.90 -26.67 -0.53
C VAL A 506 31.40 -25.28 -0.92
N VAL A 507 31.10 -25.07 -2.20
CA VAL A 507 30.49 -23.82 -2.69
C VAL A 507 29.06 -24.08 -3.13
N VAL A 508 28.14 -23.25 -2.66
CA VAL A 508 26.74 -23.26 -3.11
C VAL A 508 26.53 -22.11 -4.11
N VAL A 509 25.87 -22.39 -5.22
CA VAL A 509 25.47 -21.42 -6.25
C VAL A 509 23.95 -21.38 -6.31
N SER A 510 23.33 -20.23 -6.15
CA SER A 510 21.85 -20.09 -6.14
C SER A 510 21.36 -19.03 -7.13
N GLY A 511 20.41 -19.44 -7.99
CA GLY A 511 19.70 -18.55 -8.91
C GLY A 511 18.36 -18.03 -8.41
N GLY A 512 18.00 -18.30 -7.15
CA GLY A 512 16.66 -18.07 -6.62
C GLY A 512 15.58 -18.96 -7.23
N GLY A 513 14.31 -18.68 -6.93
CA GLY A 513 13.18 -19.49 -7.39
C GLY A 513 13.05 -19.62 -8.91
N TRP A 514 13.51 -18.62 -9.68
CA TRP A 514 13.45 -18.62 -11.15
C TRP A 514 14.76 -19.04 -11.84
N GLY A 515 15.83 -19.31 -11.08
CA GLY A 515 17.12 -19.71 -11.66
C GLY A 515 17.76 -18.64 -12.57
N ILE A 516 17.66 -17.36 -12.18
CA ILE A 516 18.11 -16.22 -12.99
C ILE A 516 19.62 -15.98 -12.80
N GLY A 517 20.26 -15.41 -13.81
CA GLY A 517 21.65 -14.95 -13.76
C GLY A 517 22.66 -15.94 -14.33
N ASP A 518 23.94 -15.57 -14.30
CA ASP A 518 25.03 -16.40 -14.82
C ASP A 518 25.44 -17.55 -13.87
N LEU A 519 24.55 -18.53 -13.72
CA LEU A 519 24.82 -19.72 -12.90
C LEU A 519 25.98 -20.55 -13.46
N ALA A 520 26.12 -20.60 -14.79
CA ALA A 520 27.18 -21.39 -15.42
C ALA A 520 28.55 -20.76 -15.19
N GLY A 521 28.67 -19.43 -15.30
CA GLY A 521 29.87 -18.70 -14.94
C GLY A 521 30.21 -18.83 -13.45
N ALA A 522 29.21 -18.81 -12.58
CA ALA A 522 29.39 -19.02 -11.15
C ALA A 522 29.93 -20.43 -10.81
N VAL A 523 29.35 -21.48 -11.41
CA VAL A 523 29.82 -22.86 -11.24
C VAL A 523 31.23 -23.03 -11.79
N SER A 524 31.52 -22.49 -12.98
CA SER A 524 32.88 -22.52 -13.55
C SER A 524 33.89 -21.82 -12.64
N ALA A 525 33.59 -20.62 -12.13
CA ALA A 525 34.49 -19.91 -11.23
C ALA A 525 34.71 -20.64 -9.90
N ALA A 526 33.71 -21.38 -9.42
CA ALA A 526 33.84 -22.22 -8.24
C ALA A 526 34.71 -23.46 -8.48
N LEU A 527 34.59 -24.11 -9.64
CA LEU A 527 35.41 -25.26 -10.02
C LEU A 527 36.89 -24.92 -10.24
N ASP A 528 37.18 -23.67 -10.60
CA ASP A 528 38.54 -23.13 -10.71
C ASP A 528 39.21 -22.92 -9.33
N ALA A 529 38.43 -22.92 -8.24
CA ALA A 529 38.94 -22.87 -6.87
C ALA A 529 39.19 -24.28 -6.32
N ASP A 530 39.99 -24.36 -5.25
CA ASP A 530 40.25 -25.61 -4.53
C ASP A 530 39.02 -26.02 -3.70
N VAL A 531 38.07 -26.68 -4.37
CA VAL A 531 36.78 -27.10 -3.80
C VAL A 531 36.51 -28.58 -4.08
N SER A 532 35.96 -29.24 -3.07
CA SER A 532 35.58 -30.65 -3.08
C SER A 532 34.22 -30.87 -3.72
N ALA A 533 33.29 -29.91 -3.59
CA ALA A 533 31.99 -29.97 -4.22
C ALA A 533 31.44 -28.57 -4.54
N VAL A 534 30.67 -28.48 -5.64
CA VAL A 534 29.87 -27.32 -6.02
C VAL A 534 28.41 -27.74 -6.13
N VAL A 535 27.54 -27.17 -5.31
CA VAL A 535 26.09 -27.41 -5.38
C VAL A 535 25.44 -26.24 -6.09
N CYS A 536 24.77 -26.47 -7.22
CA CYS A 536 24.04 -25.40 -7.93
C CYS A 536 22.54 -25.63 -7.85
N LEU A 537 21.84 -24.66 -7.24
CA LEU A 537 20.40 -24.61 -7.06
C LEU A 537 19.77 -23.78 -8.19
N THR A 538 18.99 -24.43 -9.06
CA THR A 538 18.38 -23.81 -10.24
C THR A 538 16.95 -23.33 -10.00
N GLY A 539 16.43 -23.47 -8.78
CA GLY A 539 15.03 -23.16 -8.47
C GLY A 539 14.06 -24.02 -9.30
N HIS A 540 12.94 -23.43 -9.72
CA HIS A 540 11.93 -24.09 -10.55
C HIS A 540 12.28 -24.09 -12.06
N SER A 541 13.47 -23.59 -12.45
CA SER A 541 13.86 -23.48 -13.86
C SER A 541 14.46 -24.76 -14.41
N GLU A 542 13.60 -25.61 -14.97
CA GLU A 542 14.01 -26.84 -15.65
C GLU A 542 14.93 -26.57 -16.85
N ARG A 543 14.74 -25.43 -17.53
CA ARG A 543 15.60 -24.99 -18.63
C ARG A 543 17.03 -24.70 -18.15
N ALA A 544 17.18 -24.01 -17.01
CA ALA A 544 18.49 -23.74 -16.43
C ALA A 544 19.17 -25.05 -16.00
N ARG A 545 18.42 -25.95 -15.36
CA ARG A 545 18.89 -27.29 -14.94
C ARG A 545 19.46 -28.08 -16.12
N ARG A 546 18.68 -28.29 -17.18
CA ARG A 546 19.12 -29.04 -18.39
C ARG A 546 20.30 -28.40 -19.11
N ARG A 547 20.43 -27.07 -19.08
CA ARG A 547 21.58 -26.37 -19.67
C ARG A 547 22.85 -26.63 -18.87
N LEU A 548 22.76 -26.59 -17.54
CA LEU A 548 23.89 -26.85 -16.65
C LEU A 548 24.26 -28.34 -16.65
N GLU A 549 23.28 -29.24 -16.68
CA GLU A 549 23.52 -30.69 -16.79
C GLU A 549 24.36 -31.00 -18.03
N ARG A 550 23.96 -30.49 -19.21
CA ARG A 550 24.72 -30.69 -20.45
C ARG A 550 26.15 -30.13 -20.38
N ARG A 551 26.34 -29.01 -19.68
CA ARG A 551 27.65 -28.33 -19.60
C ARG A 551 28.60 -28.99 -18.59
N PHE A 552 28.06 -29.55 -17.51
CA PHE A 552 28.86 -30.08 -16.39
C PHE A 552 28.67 -31.59 -16.15
N ALA A 553 28.04 -32.32 -17.08
CA ALA A 553 27.76 -33.76 -16.96
C ALA A 553 28.98 -34.62 -16.60
N SER A 554 30.16 -34.25 -17.10
CA SER A 554 31.41 -35.00 -16.87
C SER A 554 32.12 -34.63 -15.56
N ASN A 555 31.61 -33.67 -14.78
CA ASN A 555 32.28 -33.20 -13.58
C ASN A 555 31.59 -33.73 -12.32
N SER A 556 32.18 -34.76 -11.72
CA SER A 556 31.67 -35.42 -10.51
C SER A 556 31.60 -34.50 -9.27
N ARG A 557 32.29 -33.35 -9.29
CA ARG A 557 32.23 -32.36 -8.20
C ARG A 557 30.98 -31.49 -8.23
N VAL A 558 30.23 -31.46 -9.34
CA VAL A 558 29.05 -30.61 -9.51
C VAL A 558 27.79 -31.37 -9.20
N ARG A 559 27.00 -30.88 -8.24
CA ARG A 559 25.65 -31.38 -7.94
C ARG A 559 24.62 -30.34 -8.32
N LEU A 560 23.75 -30.68 -9.26
CA LEU A 560 22.67 -29.82 -9.72
C LEU A 560 21.37 -30.22 -9.04
N LEU A 561 20.70 -29.25 -8.41
CA LEU A 561 19.42 -29.46 -7.73
C LEU A 561 18.41 -28.40 -8.19
N GLY A 562 17.13 -28.77 -8.16
CA GLY A 562 16.03 -27.85 -8.42
C GLY A 562 15.77 -26.91 -7.23
N PHE A 563 14.50 -26.58 -7.00
CA PHE A 563 14.07 -25.86 -5.80
C PHE A 563 14.26 -26.72 -4.54
N THR A 564 14.57 -26.08 -3.40
CA THR A 564 14.82 -26.75 -2.12
C THR A 564 14.23 -25.95 -0.97
N ASP A 565 13.66 -26.64 0.00
CA ASP A 565 13.25 -26.12 1.32
C ASP A 565 14.38 -26.21 2.35
N ARG A 566 15.36 -27.09 2.12
CA ARG A 566 16.54 -27.29 2.97
C ARG A 566 17.65 -26.23 2.81
N MET A 567 17.31 -24.99 2.47
CA MET A 567 18.30 -23.92 2.26
C MET A 567 19.16 -23.69 3.52
N SER A 568 18.55 -23.83 4.69
CA SER A 568 19.22 -23.67 5.98
C SER A 568 20.40 -24.63 6.16
N ASP A 569 20.24 -25.90 5.75
CA ASP A 569 21.31 -26.90 5.76
C ASP A 569 22.38 -26.58 4.72
N PHE A 570 22.00 -26.14 3.51
CA PHE A 570 22.98 -25.80 2.47
C PHE A 570 23.88 -24.65 2.89
N LEU A 571 23.33 -23.60 3.51
CA LEU A 571 24.12 -22.48 4.01
C LEU A 571 25.00 -22.87 5.21
N ALA A 572 24.52 -23.75 6.09
CA ALA A 572 25.36 -24.27 7.18
C ALA A 572 26.50 -25.18 6.68
N ALA A 573 26.27 -25.95 5.60
CA ALA A 573 27.24 -26.87 5.02
C ALA A 573 28.32 -26.17 4.17
N ALA A 574 28.00 -25.01 3.59
CA ALA A 574 28.84 -24.31 2.63
C ALA A 574 30.00 -23.54 3.28
N ASP A 575 31.07 -23.33 2.51
CA ASP A 575 32.16 -22.40 2.82
C ASP A 575 32.00 -21.07 2.09
N ALA A 576 31.21 -21.04 1.01
CA ALA A 576 30.79 -19.80 0.37
C ALA A 576 29.48 -20.01 -0.41
N LEU A 577 28.67 -18.96 -0.47
CA LEU A 577 27.49 -18.84 -1.30
C LEU A 577 27.74 -17.83 -2.43
N VAL A 578 27.51 -18.24 -3.68
CA VAL A 578 27.39 -17.34 -4.82
C VAL A 578 25.92 -17.25 -5.21
N HIS A 579 25.34 -16.06 -5.20
CA HIS A 579 23.92 -15.88 -5.51
C HIS A 579 23.69 -14.75 -6.52
N SER A 580 22.61 -14.86 -7.28
CA SER A 580 22.16 -13.81 -8.23
C SER A 580 20.94 -13.03 -7.74
N THR A 581 20.43 -13.37 -6.57
CA THR A 581 19.25 -12.75 -5.95
C THR A 581 19.62 -11.58 -5.03
N ALA A 582 18.66 -10.99 -4.33
CA ALA A 582 18.89 -10.09 -3.19
C ALA A 582 17.92 -10.45 -2.06
N GLY A 583 17.94 -9.68 -0.97
CA GLY A 583 16.99 -9.80 0.13
C GLY A 583 17.37 -10.90 1.12
N LEU A 584 16.44 -11.81 1.41
CA LEU A 584 16.54 -12.78 2.51
C LEU A 584 17.72 -13.75 2.42
N THR A 585 18.07 -14.25 1.23
CA THR A 585 19.14 -15.26 1.11
C THR A 585 20.50 -14.76 1.62
N VAL A 586 20.78 -13.46 1.45
CA VAL A 586 22.01 -12.85 1.98
C VAL A 586 21.99 -12.85 3.50
N LEU A 587 20.85 -12.50 4.08
CA LEU A 587 20.67 -12.45 5.53
C LEU A 587 20.65 -13.84 6.16
N GLU A 588 20.01 -14.81 5.51
CA GLU A 588 20.04 -16.23 5.88
C GLU A 588 21.48 -16.78 5.90
N ALA A 589 22.31 -16.37 4.92
CA ALA A 589 23.73 -16.73 4.89
C ALA A 589 24.49 -16.09 6.05
N GLN A 590 24.21 -14.82 6.38
CA GLN A 590 24.82 -14.16 7.55
C GLN A 590 24.44 -14.85 8.87
N ILE A 591 23.18 -15.20 9.06
CA ILE A 591 22.70 -15.95 10.24
C ILE A 591 23.44 -17.29 10.35
N ARG A 592 23.70 -17.98 9.22
CA ARG A 592 24.44 -19.24 9.18
C ARG A 592 25.96 -19.11 9.19
N GLY A 593 26.51 -17.89 9.14
CA GLY A 593 27.96 -17.68 9.02
C GLY A 593 28.52 -18.15 7.68
N CYS A 594 27.71 -18.18 6.62
CA CYS A 594 28.17 -18.50 5.28
C CYS A 594 28.60 -17.22 4.55
N PRO A 595 29.88 -17.07 4.18
CA PRO A 595 30.33 -15.97 3.33
C PRO A 595 29.53 -15.90 2.03
N VAL A 596 29.03 -14.72 1.68
CA VAL A 596 28.11 -14.53 0.54
C VAL A 596 28.64 -13.55 -0.49
N ILE A 597 28.50 -13.93 -1.76
CA ILE A 597 28.97 -13.19 -2.93
C ILE A 597 27.81 -13.03 -3.92
N SER A 598 27.39 -11.78 -4.16
CA SER A 598 26.44 -11.47 -5.23
C SER A 598 27.13 -11.45 -6.60
N TYR A 599 26.58 -12.20 -7.55
CA TYR A 599 27.11 -12.33 -8.91
C TYR A 599 26.03 -12.75 -9.93
N GLY A 600 26.23 -12.41 -11.20
CA GLY A 600 25.49 -13.01 -12.31
C GLY A 600 24.15 -12.34 -12.65
N PHE A 601 23.64 -11.44 -11.80
CA PHE A 601 22.49 -10.59 -12.13
C PHE A 601 22.62 -9.23 -11.42
N SER A 602 22.55 -8.13 -12.17
CA SER A 602 22.91 -6.81 -11.67
C SER A 602 22.03 -5.70 -12.26
N VAL A 603 20.72 -5.93 -12.29
CA VAL A 603 19.73 -5.02 -12.88
C VAL A 603 18.74 -4.52 -11.82
N GLY A 604 18.25 -3.29 -11.96
CA GLY A 604 17.18 -2.71 -11.13
C GLY A 604 17.45 -2.79 -9.61
N HIS A 605 16.49 -3.33 -8.85
CA HIS A 605 16.56 -3.44 -7.40
C HIS A 605 17.75 -4.28 -6.90
N ILE A 606 18.19 -5.30 -7.65
CA ILE A 606 19.37 -6.11 -7.30
C ILE A 606 20.64 -5.26 -7.35
N ARG A 607 20.77 -4.37 -8.35
CA ARG A 607 21.90 -3.43 -8.39
C ARG A 607 21.88 -2.45 -7.22
N ALA A 608 20.70 -1.99 -6.82
CA ALA A 608 20.54 -1.12 -5.67
C ALA A 608 20.96 -1.82 -4.37
N ASN A 609 20.51 -3.06 -4.16
CA ASN A 609 20.92 -3.89 -3.02
C ASN A 609 22.42 -4.15 -3.04
N ASN A 610 23.01 -4.49 -4.19
CA ASN A 610 24.46 -4.70 -4.31
C ASN A 610 25.30 -3.47 -3.97
N ARG A 611 24.82 -2.26 -4.28
CA ARG A 611 25.47 -1.02 -3.82
C ARG A 611 25.36 -0.87 -2.30
N ALA A 612 24.21 -1.19 -1.72
CA ALA A 612 24.00 -1.13 -0.28
C ALA A 612 24.85 -2.17 0.46
N TYR A 613 24.91 -3.42 -0.01
CA TYR A 613 25.76 -4.47 0.56
C TYR A 613 27.24 -4.07 0.58
N ARG A 614 27.77 -3.48 -0.50
CA ARG A 614 29.13 -2.93 -0.50
C ARG A 614 29.30 -1.78 0.48
N ARG A 615 28.32 -0.87 0.54
CA ARG A 615 28.36 0.32 1.40
C ARG A 615 28.40 -0.05 2.89
N PHE A 616 27.63 -1.05 3.29
CA PHE A 616 27.49 -1.47 4.69
C PHE A 616 28.37 -2.70 5.03
N GLY A 617 29.12 -3.25 4.07
CA GLY A 617 29.99 -4.40 4.31
C GLY A 617 29.26 -5.72 4.54
N LEU A 618 28.01 -5.84 4.09
CA LEU A 618 27.13 -6.99 4.40
C LEU A 618 27.32 -8.18 3.45
N ALA A 619 27.75 -7.94 2.21
CA ALA A 619 28.06 -8.99 1.24
C ALA A 619 29.12 -8.54 0.23
N ARG A 620 29.88 -9.51 -0.29
CA ARG A 620 30.80 -9.28 -1.42
C ARG A 620 30.00 -9.19 -2.70
N VAL A 621 30.47 -8.41 -3.67
CA VAL A 621 29.77 -8.26 -4.96
C VAL A 621 30.76 -8.30 -6.11
N ALA A 622 30.59 -9.27 -7.00
CA ALA A 622 31.37 -9.45 -8.21
C ALA A 622 30.55 -9.08 -9.46
N THR A 623 31.20 -8.43 -10.43
CA THR A 623 30.56 -7.97 -11.68
C THR A 623 31.07 -8.72 -12.91
N SER A 624 32.10 -9.56 -12.76
CA SER A 624 32.71 -10.33 -13.84
C SER A 624 33.25 -11.66 -13.30
N PRO A 625 33.44 -12.68 -14.16
CA PRO A 625 34.03 -13.96 -13.73
C PRO A 625 35.39 -13.79 -13.04
N ALA A 626 36.23 -12.87 -13.51
CA ALA A 626 37.54 -12.60 -12.90
C ALA A 626 37.42 -12.01 -11.48
N THR A 627 36.51 -11.07 -11.27
CA THR A 627 36.25 -10.52 -9.94
C THR A 627 35.59 -11.53 -9.02
N LEU A 628 34.74 -12.42 -9.57
CA LEU A 628 34.13 -13.52 -8.82
C LEU A 628 35.20 -14.48 -8.28
N ARG A 629 36.13 -14.95 -9.11
CA ARG A 629 37.21 -15.85 -8.66
C ARG A 629 38.00 -15.25 -7.49
N ARG A 630 38.34 -13.96 -7.59
CA ARG A 630 39.05 -13.24 -6.52
C ARG A 630 38.25 -13.18 -5.23
N GLU A 631 36.97 -12.79 -5.30
CA GLU A 631 36.13 -12.70 -4.10
C GLU A 631 35.82 -14.09 -3.52
N LEU A 632 35.71 -15.12 -4.35
CA LEU A 632 35.52 -16.49 -3.92
C LEU A 632 36.75 -17.02 -3.18
N GLY A 633 37.97 -16.78 -3.71
CA GLY A 633 39.21 -17.12 -3.00
C GLY A 633 39.29 -16.45 -1.62
N ARG A 634 38.90 -15.17 -1.53
CA ARG A 634 38.82 -14.45 -0.23
C ARG A 634 37.78 -15.04 0.70
N ALA A 635 36.59 -15.35 0.21
CA ALA A 635 35.51 -15.94 1.01
C ALA A 635 35.90 -17.31 1.56
N LEU A 636 36.56 -18.17 0.76
CA LEU A 636 37.00 -19.50 1.19
C LEU A 636 38.14 -19.45 2.22
N ALA A 637 38.98 -18.41 2.16
CA ALA A 637 40.08 -18.17 3.08
C ALA A 637 39.65 -17.48 4.39
N GLN A 638 38.56 -16.73 4.38
CA GLN A 638 38.05 -15.96 5.52
C GLN A 638 36.68 -16.48 5.94
N PRO A 639 36.61 -17.53 6.78
CA PRO A 639 35.35 -18.04 7.29
C PRO A 639 34.63 -16.95 8.09
N GLN A 640 33.31 -16.93 7.98
CA GLN A 640 32.45 -16.02 8.72
C GLN A 640 31.81 -16.78 9.89
N ALA A 641 31.69 -16.13 11.05
CA ALA A 641 30.97 -16.71 12.18
C ALA A 641 29.46 -16.48 12.01
N PRO A 642 28.60 -17.41 12.46
CA PRO A 642 27.17 -17.15 12.62
C PRO A 642 26.93 -15.94 13.52
N ASP A 643 25.92 -15.14 13.20
CA ASP A 643 25.50 -14.02 14.04
C ASP A 643 24.26 -14.40 14.88
N PRO A 644 24.43 -14.70 16.18
CA PRO A 644 23.31 -15.08 17.04
C PRO A 644 22.42 -13.88 17.41
N ALA A 645 22.85 -12.64 17.17
CA ALA A 645 22.10 -11.45 17.55
C ALA A 645 20.73 -11.39 16.86
N PHE A 646 20.61 -11.96 15.65
CA PHE A 646 19.33 -12.06 14.95
C PHE A 646 18.28 -12.85 15.73
N ALA A 647 18.66 -13.88 16.50
CA ALA A 647 17.71 -14.66 17.30
C ALA A 647 17.14 -13.87 18.49
N ALA A 648 17.84 -12.83 18.95
CA ALA A 648 17.40 -11.97 20.04
C ALA A 648 16.42 -10.87 19.59
N LEU A 649 16.28 -10.63 18.28
CA LEU A 649 15.33 -9.65 17.75
C LEU A 649 13.88 -10.15 17.93
N PRO A 650 12.89 -9.25 18.01
CA PRO A 650 11.49 -9.66 17.96
C PRO A 650 11.16 -10.29 16.61
N SER A 651 10.33 -11.32 16.61
CA SER A 651 9.84 -11.92 15.37
C SER A 651 8.92 -10.92 14.64
N PRO A 652 8.84 -11.00 13.30
CA PRO A 652 7.89 -10.18 12.55
C PRO A 652 6.44 -10.57 12.86
N ALA A 653 6.17 -11.81 13.28
CA ALA A 653 4.85 -12.24 13.75
C ALA A 653 4.41 -11.48 15.00
N ARG A 654 5.26 -11.41 16.03
CA ARG A 654 5.00 -10.64 17.25
C ARG A 654 4.71 -9.18 16.95
N LEU A 655 5.51 -8.57 16.08
CA LEU A 655 5.32 -7.17 15.69
C LEU A 655 4.02 -6.95 14.89
N VAL A 656 3.59 -7.92 14.10
CA VAL A 656 2.27 -7.89 13.43
C VAL A 656 1.15 -8.01 14.45
N LEU A 657 1.32 -8.87 15.46
CA LEU A 657 0.33 -9.05 16.51
C LEU A 657 0.20 -7.80 17.40
N GLU A 658 1.30 -7.09 17.64
CA GLU A 658 1.35 -5.84 18.43
C GLU A 658 1.08 -4.58 17.59
N ALA A 659 0.76 -4.72 16.30
CA ALA A 659 0.65 -3.59 15.38
C ALA A 659 -0.56 -2.68 15.69
N LYS A 660 -0.28 -1.45 16.16
CA LYS A 660 -1.30 -0.44 16.44
C LYS A 660 -1.55 0.48 15.23
N PRO A 661 -2.80 0.94 14.99
CA PRO A 661 -3.08 1.96 13.98
C PRO A 661 -2.31 3.25 14.30
N ARG A 662 -1.48 3.72 13.36
CA ARG A 662 -0.68 4.95 13.47
C ARG A 662 -1.17 6.02 12.50
N VAL A 663 -1.69 5.59 11.35
CA VAL A 663 -1.99 6.48 10.22
C VAL A 663 -3.35 7.16 10.42
N ARG A 664 -3.35 8.49 10.45
CA ARG A 664 -4.58 9.29 10.41
C ARG A 664 -4.95 9.63 8.94
N PRO A 665 -6.20 9.39 8.50
CA PRO A 665 -6.63 9.76 7.16
C PRO A 665 -6.48 11.26 6.89
N LEU A 666 -6.15 11.64 5.65
CA LEU A 666 -6.08 13.05 5.27
C LEU A 666 -7.48 13.69 5.35
N PRO A 667 -7.61 14.96 5.82
CA PRO A 667 -8.86 15.72 5.77
C PRO A 667 -9.36 15.88 4.33
N ALA A 668 -10.67 15.87 4.12
CA ALA A 668 -11.27 15.91 2.77
C ALA A 668 -10.83 17.13 1.92
N GLY A 669 -10.64 18.31 2.52
CA GLY A 669 -10.23 19.53 1.81
C GLY A 669 -8.82 19.47 1.20
N LEU A 670 -7.85 18.87 1.91
CA LEU A 670 -6.49 18.66 1.41
C LEU A 670 -6.42 17.62 0.27
N LYS A 671 -7.44 16.74 0.15
CA LYS A 671 -7.54 15.74 -0.93
C LYS A 671 -7.78 16.41 -2.29
N ALA A 672 -8.67 17.40 -2.35
CA ALA A 672 -9.03 18.08 -3.60
C ALA A 672 -7.84 18.89 -4.14
N VAL A 673 -7.19 19.68 -3.28
CA VAL A 673 -6.10 20.58 -3.67
C VAL A 673 -4.88 19.82 -4.21
N ARG A 674 -4.47 18.72 -3.56
CA ARG A 674 -3.29 17.94 -4.02
C ARG A 674 -3.56 17.16 -5.30
N ILE A 675 -4.80 16.68 -5.50
CA ILE A 675 -5.18 16.01 -6.75
C ILE A 675 -5.24 17.04 -7.87
N ALA A 676 -5.87 18.20 -7.66
CA ALA A 676 -5.93 19.28 -8.64
C ALA A 676 -4.53 19.75 -9.05
N ALA A 677 -3.63 20.00 -8.08
CA ALA A 677 -2.27 20.46 -8.35
C ALA A 677 -1.42 19.43 -9.11
N ALA A 678 -1.50 18.14 -8.75
CA ALA A 678 -0.73 17.09 -9.43
C ALA A 678 -1.25 16.82 -10.85
N THR A 679 -2.58 16.83 -11.04
CA THR A 679 -3.20 16.72 -12.37
C THR A 679 -2.84 17.91 -13.24
N ALA A 680 -2.92 19.14 -12.70
CA ALA A 680 -2.55 20.36 -13.41
C ALA A 680 -1.06 20.34 -13.83
N LEU A 681 -0.16 19.96 -12.93
CA LEU A 681 1.27 19.86 -13.24
C LEU A 681 1.57 18.76 -14.27
N THR A 682 0.87 17.62 -14.20
CA THR A 682 1.05 16.54 -15.19
C THR A 682 0.53 16.96 -16.56
N LEU A 683 -0.63 17.61 -16.63
CA LEU A 683 -1.16 18.17 -17.88
C LEU A 683 -0.23 19.25 -18.44
N LEU A 684 0.32 20.11 -17.59
CA LEU A 684 1.28 21.14 -17.96
C LEU A 684 2.57 20.52 -18.53
N LEU A 685 3.17 19.54 -17.84
CA LEU A 685 4.39 18.88 -18.28
C LEU A 685 4.18 18.04 -19.56
N THR A 686 3.03 17.39 -19.70
CA THR A 686 2.67 16.64 -20.92
C THR A 686 2.43 17.60 -22.08
N GLY A 687 1.78 18.73 -21.82
CA GLY A 687 1.60 19.82 -22.79
C GLY A 687 2.94 20.38 -23.25
N ILE A 688 3.81 20.78 -22.32
CA ILE A 688 5.16 21.28 -22.63
C ILE A 688 5.96 20.23 -23.42
N PHE A 689 5.86 18.95 -23.07
CA PHE A 689 6.56 17.87 -23.75
C PHE A 689 6.06 17.64 -25.19
N LEU A 690 4.75 17.64 -25.42
CA LEU A 690 4.17 17.46 -26.77
C LEU A 690 4.38 18.67 -27.67
N LEU A 691 4.52 19.85 -27.07
CA LEU A 691 4.71 21.14 -27.77
C LEU A 691 6.18 21.52 -27.96
N SER A 692 7.14 20.76 -27.40
CA SER A 692 8.57 21.06 -27.47
C SER A 692 9.22 20.40 -28.68
N ASP A 693 10.03 21.18 -29.40
CA ASP A 693 10.71 20.76 -30.63
C ASP A 693 11.85 19.76 -30.36
N ASP A 694 12.47 19.80 -29.17
CA ASP A 694 13.50 18.87 -28.71
C ASP A 694 12.99 17.43 -28.49
N SER A 695 11.67 17.21 -28.44
CA SER A 695 11.06 15.92 -28.13
C SER A 695 11.04 14.93 -29.30
N TYR A 696 11.03 15.43 -30.54
CA TYR A 696 10.89 14.61 -31.75
C TYR A 696 12.14 13.77 -32.09
N PRO A 697 13.38 14.33 -32.08
CA PRO A 697 14.58 13.55 -32.34
C PRO A 697 14.77 12.39 -31.34
N LEU A 698 14.29 12.58 -30.10
CA LEU A 698 14.40 11.61 -29.02
C LEU A 698 13.55 10.35 -29.23
N PHE A 699 12.49 10.43 -30.06
CA PHE A 699 11.52 9.34 -30.28
C PHE A 699 11.39 8.87 -31.74
N ALA A 700 11.77 9.67 -32.74
CA ALA A 700 11.63 9.32 -34.16
C ALA A 700 12.26 7.96 -34.51
N LYS A 701 13.40 7.64 -33.89
CA LYS A 701 14.14 6.39 -34.07
C LYS A 701 13.52 5.18 -33.37
N VAL A 702 12.68 5.41 -32.36
CA VAL A 702 12.05 4.35 -31.55
C VAL A 702 10.69 3.93 -32.11
N LEU A 703 9.96 4.87 -32.72
CA LEU A 703 8.61 4.65 -33.24
C LEU A 703 8.54 4.51 -34.77
N ASP A 704 9.69 4.40 -35.44
CA ASP A 704 9.80 4.37 -36.91
C ASP A 704 9.05 5.55 -37.57
N ALA A 705 9.19 6.72 -36.96
CA ALA A 705 8.48 7.95 -37.31
C ALA A 705 9.40 9.01 -37.95
N SER A 706 10.55 8.57 -38.46
CA SER A 706 11.51 9.42 -39.17
C SER A 706 10.95 9.87 -40.52
N PRO A 707 11.33 11.07 -41.01
CA PRO A 707 11.01 11.47 -42.37
C PRO A 707 11.59 10.47 -43.36
N MET A 708 10.90 10.26 -44.47
CA MET A 708 11.38 9.40 -45.53
C MET A 708 12.59 10.05 -46.20
N THR A 709 13.75 9.41 -46.09
CA THR A 709 15.01 9.85 -46.69
C THR A 709 15.52 8.90 -47.77
N THR A 710 14.98 7.67 -47.81
CA THR A 710 15.27 6.65 -48.81
C THR A 710 13.98 5.89 -49.15
N VAL A 711 13.88 5.41 -50.37
CA VAL A 711 12.81 4.58 -50.89
C VAL A 711 13.44 3.34 -51.49
N THR A 712 12.94 2.16 -51.16
CA THR A 712 13.38 0.93 -51.83
C THR A 712 12.84 0.92 -53.26
N THR A 713 13.72 1.00 -54.25
CA THR A 713 13.36 0.91 -55.68
C THR A 713 14.38 0.04 -56.39
N VAL A 714 13.96 -0.64 -57.48
CA VAL A 714 14.84 -1.42 -58.37
C VAL A 714 15.29 -0.62 -59.59
N ARG A 715 14.69 0.55 -59.83
CA ARG A 715 15.09 1.46 -60.91
C ARG A 715 16.29 2.27 -60.46
N PRO A 716 17.24 2.61 -61.36
CA PRO A 716 18.38 3.45 -61.04
C PRO A 716 17.93 4.92 -60.93
N GLU A 717 17.11 5.21 -59.93
CA GLU A 717 16.48 6.52 -59.69
C GLU A 717 16.89 7.05 -58.32
N THR A 718 17.01 8.36 -58.21
CA THR A 718 17.25 9.11 -56.97
C THR A 718 16.21 10.23 -56.90
N GLY A 719 15.59 10.38 -55.74
CA GLY A 719 14.61 11.43 -55.51
C GLY A 719 15.31 12.76 -55.35
N VAL A 720 14.87 13.78 -56.10
CA VAL A 720 15.41 15.14 -55.96
C VAL A 720 14.34 16.02 -55.32
N LEU A 721 14.63 16.50 -54.12
CA LEU A 721 13.81 17.47 -53.38
C LEU A 721 14.50 18.84 -53.45
N VAL A 722 13.76 19.87 -53.83
CA VAL A 722 14.29 21.23 -53.98
C VAL A 722 13.49 22.17 -53.11
N ASP A 723 14.15 22.75 -52.11
CA ASP A 723 13.61 23.81 -51.28
C ASP A 723 13.70 25.14 -52.05
N ALA A 724 12.55 25.70 -52.42
CA ALA A 724 12.47 26.92 -53.23
C ALA A 724 11.25 27.78 -52.89
N SER A 725 11.32 29.07 -53.21
CA SER A 725 10.14 29.93 -53.17
C SER A 725 9.29 29.77 -54.43
N PRO A 726 7.96 30.02 -54.36
CA PRO A 726 7.09 29.96 -55.54
C PRO A 726 7.54 30.85 -56.71
N GLN A 727 8.28 31.92 -56.45
CA GLN A 727 8.81 32.84 -57.46
C GLN A 727 10.09 32.30 -58.13
N SER A 728 10.93 31.57 -57.39
CA SER A 728 12.20 31.03 -57.91
C SER A 728 12.03 29.69 -58.61
N ALA A 729 11.03 28.89 -58.22
CA ALA A 729 10.79 27.55 -58.73
C ALA A 729 10.73 27.44 -60.28
N PRO A 730 10.02 28.32 -61.03
CA PRO A 730 10.02 28.30 -62.50
C PRO A 730 11.40 28.37 -63.15
N ARG A 731 12.31 29.16 -62.56
CA ARG A 731 13.66 29.36 -63.09
C ARG A 731 14.53 28.13 -62.82
N ILE A 732 14.41 27.57 -61.62
CA ILE A 732 15.16 26.39 -61.19
C ILE A 732 14.72 25.16 -61.99
N ALA A 733 13.41 24.92 -62.12
CA ALA A 733 12.83 23.83 -62.91
C ALA A 733 13.36 23.81 -64.36
N ARG A 734 13.41 24.98 -65.03
CA ARG A 734 14.00 25.09 -66.39
C ARG A 734 15.49 24.76 -66.42
N GLN A 735 16.24 25.08 -65.37
CA GLN A 735 17.67 24.75 -65.29
C GLN A 735 17.91 23.25 -65.07
N MET A 736 17.02 22.58 -64.32
CA MET A 736 17.08 21.14 -64.06
C MET A 736 16.63 20.34 -65.28
N SER A 737 15.52 20.72 -65.91
CA SER A 737 14.99 20.08 -67.12
C SER A 737 16.00 20.12 -68.29
N ARG A 738 16.74 21.22 -68.47
CA ARG A 738 17.85 21.31 -69.46
C ARG A 738 18.97 20.27 -69.25
N ARG A 739 19.03 19.68 -68.06
CA ARG A 739 20.01 18.65 -67.66
C ARG A 739 19.37 17.27 -67.51
N GLY A 740 18.14 17.10 -67.99
CA GLY A 740 17.42 15.82 -67.94
C GLY A 740 17.04 15.37 -66.53
N MET A 741 16.86 16.29 -65.59
CA MET A 741 16.43 16.00 -64.23
C MET A 741 15.08 16.63 -63.96
N SER A 742 14.25 15.92 -63.18
CA SER A 742 13.02 16.44 -62.59
C SER A 742 13.05 16.28 -61.07
N ALA A 743 12.27 17.09 -60.37
CA ALA A 743 12.31 17.20 -58.92
C ALA A 743 10.94 17.53 -58.29
N SER A 744 10.86 17.27 -56.99
CA SER A 744 9.82 17.79 -56.12
C SER A 744 10.25 19.13 -55.55
N PHE A 745 9.46 20.16 -55.79
CA PHE A 745 9.69 21.49 -55.24
C PHE A 745 8.91 21.64 -53.94
N ALA A 746 9.62 21.70 -52.81
CA ALA A 746 9.02 22.06 -51.53
C ALA A 746 8.83 23.59 -51.51
N LEU A 747 7.56 24.02 -51.48
CA LEU A 747 7.19 25.42 -51.60
C LEU A 747 6.52 25.92 -50.32
N GLU A 748 7.06 26.99 -49.76
CA GLU A 748 6.42 27.73 -48.68
C GLU A 748 5.44 28.76 -49.29
N GLY A 749 4.14 28.46 -49.18
CA GLY A 749 3.05 29.28 -49.74
C GLY A 749 2.47 28.78 -51.06
N ALA A 750 1.39 29.43 -51.53
CA ALA A 750 0.63 28.97 -52.71
C ALA A 750 1.26 29.48 -54.02
N PRO A 751 1.76 28.59 -54.91
CA PRO A 751 2.22 28.98 -56.24
C PRO A 751 1.06 29.40 -57.16
N THR A 752 1.35 30.25 -58.14
CA THR A 752 0.36 30.62 -59.16
C THR A 752 0.00 29.40 -60.04
N PRO A 753 -1.21 29.34 -60.62
CA PRO A 753 -1.58 28.27 -61.56
C PRO A 753 -0.63 28.16 -62.76
N ALA A 754 -0.04 29.28 -63.19
CA ALA A 754 0.97 29.30 -64.25
C ALA A 754 2.28 28.62 -63.82
N THR A 755 2.72 28.82 -62.57
CA THR A 755 3.87 28.13 -61.98
C THR A 755 3.62 26.62 -61.90
N LEU A 756 2.47 26.20 -61.35
CA LEU A 756 2.11 24.78 -61.25
C LEU A 756 2.01 24.10 -62.62
N GLY A 757 1.40 24.78 -63.60
CA GLY A 757 1.31 24.30 -64.97
C GLY A 757 2.67 24.14 -65.64
N LEU A 758 3.63 25.02 -65.34
CA LEU A 758 5.00 24.91 -65.84
C LEU A 758 5.75 23.73 -65.21
N LEU A 759 5.71 23.58 -63.87
CA LEU A 759 6.37 22.48 -63.18
C LEU A 759 5.91 21.13 -63.74
N ARG A 760 4.59 20.92 -63.85
CA ARG A 760 4.02 19.69 -64.42
C ARG A 760 4.45 19.44 -65.87
N ARG A 761 4.55 20.47 -66.71
CA ARG A 761 5.01 20.34 -68.10
C ARG A 761 6.49 19.93 -68.20
N LEU A 762 7.30 20.27 -67.21
CA LEU A 762 8.72 19.94 -67.16
C LEU A 762 8.99 18.59 -66.46
N GLY A 763 7.94 17.92 -65.98
CA GLY A 763 8.04 16.65 -65.24
C GLY A 763 8.31 16.84 -63.75
N ASP A 764 8.20 18.07 -63.23
CA ASP A 764 8.40 18.41 -61.82
C ASP A 764 7.06 18.41 -61.04
N GLU A 765 7.15 18.24 -59.72
CA GLU A 765 5.99 18.36 -58.83
C GLU A 765 6.19 19.46 -57.77
N ALA A 766 5.10 19.86 -57.12
CA ALA A 766 5.14 20.77 -55.99
C ALA A 766 4.61 20.06 -54.73
N LEU A 767 5.34 20.21 -53.63
CA LEU A 767 5.00 19.69 -52.31
C LEU A 767 4.82 20.86 -51.32
N PRO A 768 3.92 20.73 -50.33
CA PRO A 768 3.83 21.70 -49.25
C PRO A 768 5.12 21.68 -48.42
N LYS A 769 5.63 22.88 -48.10
CA LYS A 769 6.61 23.07 -47.03
C LYS A 769 5.94 23.72 -45.84
N LEU A 770 6.20 23.20 -44.64
CA LEU A 770 5.78 23.86 -43.40
C LEU A 770 6.85 24.89 -43.00
N GLY A 771 6.46 26.16 -42.95
CA GLY A 771 7.32 27.24 -42.45
C GLY A 771 7.44 27.25 -40.92
N SER A 772 8.38 28.02 -40.39
CA SER A 772 8.58 28.19 -38.95
C SER A 772 7.54 29.13 -38.32
N GLY A 773 7.17 28.87 -37.06
CA GLY A 773 6.16 29.66 -36.35
C GLY A 773 6.29 29.60 -34.82
N GLY A 774 5.63 30.53 -34.12
CA GLY A 774 5.75 30.73 -32.67
C GLY A 774 5.21 29.61 -31.76
N PRO A 775 5.20 29.77 -30.43
CA PRO A 775 5.10 28.68 -29.44
C PRO A 775 3.81 27.84 -29.39
N PHE A 776 2.80 28.15 -30.21
CA PHE A 776 1.56 27.36 -30.37
C PHE A 776 1.38 26.80 -31.79
N HIS A 777 2.41 26.91 -32.63
CA HIS A 777 2.40 26.57 -34.06
C HIS A 777 2.07 25.09 -34.35
N SER A 778 2.26 24.21 -33.37
CA SER A 778 1.98 22.79 -33.54
C SER A 778 0.49 22.44 -33.69
N LEU A 779 -0.41 23.21 -33.07
CA LEU A 779 -1.85 22.94 -33.08
C LEU A 779 -2.52 23.27 -34.43
N GLU A 780 -1.96 24.21 -35.19
CA GLU A 780 -2.48 24.63 -36.51
C GLU A 780 -1.93 23.80 -37.69
N THR A 781 -0.99 22.88 -37.41
CA THR A 781 -0.27 22.14 -38.45
C THR A 781 -1.20 21.35 -39.36
N ARG A 782 -2.26 20.73 -38.79
CA ARG A 782 -3.24 19.97 -39.58
C ARG A 782 -3.96 20.85 -40.60
N ASP A 783 -4.45 22.01 -40.16
CA ASP A 783 -5.26 22.89 -41.00
C ASP A 783 -4.39 23.56 -42.07
N ARG A 784 -3.20 24.06 -41.70
CA ARG A 784 -2.25 24.64 -42.65
C ARG A 784 -1.84 23.65 -43.74
N LEU A 785 -1.52 22.43 -43.35
CA LEU A 785 -1.09 21.40 -44.29
C LEU A 785 -2.24 20.98 -45.22
N THR A 786 -3.47 20.89 -44.68
CA THR A 786 -4.67 20.59 -45.48
C THR A 786 -4.94 21.71 -46.50
N HIS A 787 -4.82 22.98 -46.10
CA HIS A 787 -5.00 24.13 -47.00
C HIS A 787 -3.90 24.19 -48.06
N ALA A 788 -2.64 23.98 -47.68
CA ALA A 788 -1.51 23.97 -48.61
C ALA A 788 -1.62 22.81 -49.62
N ALA A 789 -1.99 21.62 -49.18
CA ALA A 789 -2.24 20.48 -50.06
C ALA A 789 -3.40 20.74 -51.03
N ALA A 790 -4.48 21.36 -50.55
CA ALA A 790 -5.61 21.75 -51.40
C ALA A 790 -5.21 22.81 -52.45
N ALA A 791 -4.40 23.79 -52.08
CA ALA A 791 -3.90 24.82 -52.99
C ALA A 791 -2.99 24.24 -54.11
N LEU A 792 -2.29 23.15 -53.83
CA LEU A 792 -1.47 22.41 -54.81
C LEU A 792 -2.28 21.37 -55.61
N GLY A 793 -3.56 21.16 -55.27
CA GLY A 793 -4.43 20.17 -55.90
C GLY A 793 -4.04 18.72 -55.58
N LEU A 794 -3.47 18.48 -54.40
CA LEU A 794 -3.03 17.16 -53.94
C LEU A 794 -4.20 16.35 -53.35
N GLY A 795 -4.12 15.02 -53.44
CA GLY A 795 -5.15 14.10 -52.94
C GLY A 795 -5.15 13.92 -51.42
N ARG A 796 -5.93 12.94 -50.92
CA ARG A 796 -6.04 12.64 -49.46
C ARG A 796 -4.75 12.12 -48.82
N LYS A 797 -3.76 11.71 -49.61
CA LYS A 797 -2.41 11.34 -49.18
C LYS A 797 -1.43 12.13 -50.03
N PHE A 798 -0.47 12.77 -49.38
CA PHE A 798 0.52 13.59 -50.06
C PHE A 798 1.83 13.62 -49.28
N LEU A 799 2.92 13.97 -49.98
CA LEU A 799 4.23 14.17 -49.38
C LEU A 799 4.37 15.64 -48.98
N TYR A 800 5.12 15.92 -47.91
CA TYR A 800 5.44 17.29 -47.50
C TYR A 800 6.84 17.35 -46.88
N GLU A 801 7.45 18.52 -46.93
CA GLU A 801 8.73 18.79 -46.27
C GLU A 801 8.48 19.39 -44.87
N PRO A 802 8.94 18.74 -43.79
CA PRO A 802 8.82 19.25 -42.43
C PRO A 802 9.90 20.30 -42.13
N ASP A 803 9.58 21.25 -41.25
CA ASP A 803 10.54 22.22 -40.70
C ASP A 803 11.69 21.52 -39.93
N SER A 804 12.81 22.21 -39.71
CA SER A 804 13.97 21.68 -38.96
C SER A 804 13.63 21.41 -37.49
N ASP A 805 12.72 22.21 -36.93
CA ASP A 805 12.33 22.16 -35.53
C ASP A 805 10.90 21.60 -35.37
N PHE A 806 10.65 20.43 -35.95
CA PHE A 806 9.31 19.85 -36.00
C PHE A 806 9.04 18.87 -34.84
N SER A 807 8.02 19.15 -34.02
CA SER A 807 7.65 18.36 -32.83
C SER A 807 6.85 17.09 -33.14
N ILE A 808 6.79 16.15 -32.17
CA ILE A 808 6.01 14.90 -32.31
C ILE A 808 4.50 15.16 -32.45
N GLY A 809 4.00 16.21 -31.80
CA GLY A 809 2.60 16.63 -31.94
C GLY A 809 2.28 17.04 -33.38
N GLN A 810 3.19 17.76 -34.03
CA GLN A 810 3.03 18.16 -35.42
C GLN A 810 3.07 16.98 -36.39
N TYR A 811 3.94 15.99 -36.14
CA TYR A 811 4.00 14.76 -36.95
C TYR A 811 2.68 13.99 -36.93
N LEU A 812 2.10 13.81 -35.74
CA LEU A 812 0.82 13.12 -35.59
C LEU A 812 -0.33 13.88 -36.27
N LEU A 813 -0.34 15.21 -36.16
CA LEU A 813 -1.35 16.07 -36.80
C LEU A 813 -1.20 16.12 -38.33
N ALA A 814 0.04 16.17 -38.84
CA ALA A 814 0.32 16.09 -40.27
C ALA A 814 -0.10 14.73 -40.85
N ARG A 815 0.17 13.64 -40.12
CA ARG A 815 -0.28 12.29 -40.50
C ARG A 815 -1.81 12.17 -40.49
N ALA A 816 -2.49 12.82 -39.55
CA ALA A 816 -3.96 12.90 -39.52
C ALA A 816 -4.54 13.73 -40.68
N ALA A 817 -3.78 14.70 -41.22
CA ALA A 817 -4.13 15.43 -42.45
C ALA A 817 -3.86 14.62 -43.73
N GLY A 818 -3.18 13.46 -43.64
CA GLY A 818 -2.80 12.64 -44.78
C GLY A 818 -1.38 12.92 -45.32
N GLY A 819 -0.62 13.78 -44.66
CA GLY A 819 0.76 14.11 -45.04
C GLY A 819 1.77 13.06 -44.59
N SER A 820 2.73 12.72 -45.45
CA SER A 820 3.92 11.92 -45.10
C SER A 820 5.17 12.78 -45.25
N ALA A 821 5.96 12.85 -44.19
CA ALA A 821 7.15 13.71 -44.13
C ALA A 821 8.28 13.15 -44.99
N VAL A 822 8.92 14.02 -45.77
CA VAL A 822 10.06 13.70 -46.63
C VAL A 822 11.21 14.66 -46.32
N ARG A 823 12.44 14.13 -46.30
CA ARG A 823 13.67 14.93 -46.26
C ARG A 823 14.77 14.29 -47.10
N GLY A 824 15.78 15.06 -47.46
CA GLY A 824 17.01 14.52 -48.03
C GLY A 824 17.80 13.69 -47.00
N ALA A 825 18.33 12.55 -47.45
CA ALA A 825 19.41 11.86 -46.75
C ALA A 825 20.69 12.72 -46.67
N ALA A 826 20.87 13.59 -47.67
CA ALA A 826 21.86 14.66 -47.69
C ALA A 826 21.21 15.98 -48.12
N ILE A 827 21.54 17.06 -47.42
CA ILE A 827 21.14 18.44 -47.74
C ILE A 827 22.33 19.13 -48.42
N VAL A 828 22.11 19.70 -49.59
CA VAL A 828 23.15 20.35 -50.42
C VAL A 828 22.83 21.84 -50.56
N ASN A 829 23.75 22.69 -50.09
CA ASN A 829 23.63 24.14 -50.23
C ASN A 829 24.36 24.65 -51.49
N PRO A 830 24.05 25.86 -51.96
CA PRO A 830 24.75 26.46 -53.10
C PRO A 830 26.26 26.59 -52.83
N GLY A 831 27.07 25.91 -53.63
CA GLY A 831 28.54 25.85 -53.50
C GLY A 831 29.07 24.51 -53.00
N ASP A 832 28.20 23.66 -52.40
CA ASP A 832 28.58 22.35 -51.91
C ASP A 832 28.85 21.36 -53.06
N GLN A 833 29.80 20.45 -52.85
CA GLN A 833 30.00 19.31 -53.75
C GLN A 833 29.03 18.20 -53.35
N VAL A 834 28.24 17.70 -54.31
CA VAL A 834 27.34 16.57 -54.07
C VAL A 834 28.19 15.31 -53.80
N GLY A 835 27.91 14.67 -52.66
CA GLY A 835 28.56 13.45 -52.19
C GLY A 835 28.24 12.22 -53.04
N GLY A 836 28.49 11.02 -52.49
CA GLY A 836 27.99 9.79 -53.11
C GLY A 836 26.47 9.75 -53.05
N LEU A 837 25.81 9.35 -54.14
CA LEU A 837 24.36 9.15 -54.21
C LEU A 837 24.09 7.68 -54.46
N SER A 838 23.12 7.14 -53.72
CA SER A 838 22.68 5.76 -53.86
C SER A 838 21.32 5.68 -54.56
N GLN A 839 21.05 4.54 -55.16
CA GLN A 839 19.73 4.20 -55.70
C GLN A 839 18.67 4.28 -54.60
N GLY A 840 17.55 4.95 -54.88
CA GLY A 840 16.46 5.13 -53.92
C GLY A 840 16.70 6.21 -52.86
N GLU A 841 17.87 6.84 -52.84
CA GLU A 841 18.15 7.93 -51.91
C GLU A 841 17.43 9.22 -52.33
N ILE A 842 17.07 10.07 -51.35
CA ILE A 842 16.51 11.40 -51.60
C ILE A 842 17.60 12.42 -51.32
N VAL A 843 17.89 13.30 -52.28
CA VAL A 843 18.80 14.43 -52.14
C VAL A 843 17.99 15.73 -52.04
N GLU A 844 18.22 16.50 -50.99
CA GLU A 844 17.55 17.78 -50.74
C GLU A 844 18.50 18.92 -51.13
N MET A 845 18.01 19.87 -51.91
CA MET A 845 18.78 21.01 -52.39
C MET A 845 18.16 22.31 -51.92
N ASN A 846 18.92 23.11 -51.16
CA ASN A 846 18.53 24.46 -50.81
C ASN A 846 18.79 25.38 -52.01
N ALA A 847 17.73 25.78 -52.71
CA ALA A 847 17.89 26.50 -53.97
C ALA A 847 17.98 28.01 -53.79
N ASP A 848 19.08 28.58 -54.26
CA ASP A 848 19.24 30.03 -54.44
C ASP A 848 19.70 30.34 -55.87
N PRO A 849 18.77 30.65 -56.80
CA PRO A 849 19.14 30.95 -58.19
C PRO A 849 19.81 32.33 -58.37
N ALA A 850 19.87 33.16 -57.33
CA ALA A 850 20.64 34.40 -57.32
C ALA A 850 22.10 34.15 -56.90
N SER A 851 22.37 33.04 -56.20
CA SER A 851 23.73 32.64 -55.86
C SER A 851 24.55 32.31 -57.12
N PRO A 852 25.73 32.92 -57.30
CA PRO A 852 26.63 32.59 -58.41
C PRO A 852 27.15 31.14 -58.34
N ALA A 853 27.04 30.47 -57.20
CA ALA A 853 27.42 29.07 -56.98
C ALA A 853 26.32 28.05 -57.30
N TRP A 854 25.08 28.49 -57.59
CA TRP A 854 23.98 27.57 -57.89
C TRP A 854 24.17 26.76 -59.18
N PRO A 855 24.62 27.34 -60.31
CA PRO A 855 24.86 26.58 -61.54
C PRO A 855 25.92 25.48 -61.39
N SER A 856 26.97 25.72 -60.60
CA SER A 856 28.02 24.74 -60.33
C SER A 856 27.53 23.60 -59.43
N THR A 857 26.64 23.90 -58.48
CA THR A 857 25.97 22.92 -57.61
C THR A 857 25.09 21.97 -58.43
N LEU A 858 24.23 22.51 -59.31
CA LEU A 858 23.42 21.71 -60.24
C LEU A 858 24.28 20.86 -61.19
N GLN A 859 25.41 21.39 -61.65
CA GLN A 859 26.35 20.64 -62.48
C GLN A 859 27.10 19.55 -61.69
N SER A 860 27.32 19.74 -60.39
CA SER A 860 27.86 18.72 -59.50
C SER A 860 26.85 17.57 -59.34
N LEU A 861 25.58 17.88 -59.06
CA LEU A 861 24.49 16.88 -58.99
C LEU A 861 24.37 16.07 -60.29
N HIS A 862 24.26 16.76 -61.43
CA HIS A 862 24.12 16.09 -62.74
C HIS A 862 25.30 15.15 -63.04
N ARG A 863 26.54 15.58 -62.74
CA ARG A 863 27.72 14.71 -62.90
C ARG A 863 27.70 13.50 -61.96
N ARG A 864 27.20 13.66 -60.74
CA ARG A 864 27.10 12.55 -59.78
C ARG A 864 26.05 11.53 -60.19
N LEU A 865 24.88 11.99 -60.59
CA LEU A 865 23.82 11.13 -61.14
C LEU A 865 24.34 10.36 -62.36
N ALA A 866 24.97 11.05 -63.33
CA ALA A 866 25.53 10.41 -64.51
C ALA A 866 26.63 9.38 -64.19
N ARG A 867 27.52 9.66 -63.22
CA ARG A 867 28.55 8.69 -62.79
C ARG A 867 27.97 7.48 -62.07
N GLY A 868 26.88 7.66 -61.33
CA GLY A 868 26.17 6.58 -60.65
C GLY A 868 25.23 5.78 -61.57
N GLY A 869 25.03 6.22 -62.81
CA GLY A 869 24.00 5.67 -63.70
C GLY A 869 22.57 5.97 -63.24
N LEU A 870 22.39 6.99 -62.38
CA LEU A 870 21.13 7.32 -61.72
C LEU A 870 20.39 8.44 -62.45
N THR A 871 19.06 8.41 -62.44
CA THR A 871 18.19 9.49 -62.94
C THR A 871 17.55 10.23 -61.77
N GLY A 872 17.64 11.56 -61.79
CA GLY A 872 16.98 12.42 -60.80
C GLY A 872 15.50 12.59 -61.14
N VAL A 873 14.63 12.13 -60.25
CA VAL A 873 13.17 12.14 -60.43
C VAL A 873 12.48 12.83 -59.24
N PRO A 874 11.21 13.27 -59.38
CA PRO A 874 10.40 13.70 -58.25
C PRO A 874 10.28 12.59 -57.20
N VAL A 875 10.22 12.98 -55.93
CA VAL A 875 10.11 12.05 -54.80
C VAL A 875 8.81 11.24 -54.87
N SER A 876 7.68 11.82 -55.30
CA SER A 876 6.46 11.02 -55.44
C SER A 876 6.58 9.92 -56.50
N ASP A 877 7.29 10.18 -57.61
CA ASP A 877 7.56 9.18 -58.64
C ASP A 877 8.48 8.08 -58.11
N LEU A 878 9.49 8.45 -57.31
CA LEU A 878 10.34 7.48 -56.62
C LEU A 878 9.55 6.59 -55.65
N VAL A 879 8.62 7.17 -54.88
CA VAL A 879 7.73 6.44 -53.96
C VAL A 879 6.77 5.50 -54.69
N ASN A 880 6.22 5.97 -55.81
CA ASN A 880 5.33 5.18 -56.66
C ASN A 880 6.10 4.07 -57.40
N SER A 881 7.38 4.27 -57.75
CA SER A 881 8.20 3.24 -58.39
C SER A 881 8.65 2.12 -57.44
N GLY A 882 8.71 2.39 -56.13
CA GLY A 882 9.03 1.42 -55.08
C GLY A 882 7.86 0.62 -54.50
N SER A 883 6.61 0.92 -54.88
CA SER A 883 5.40 0.26 -54.33
C SER A 883 4.91 -0.97 -55.13
N HIS A 884 5.76 -1.51 -56.01
CA HIS A 884 5.49 -2.69 -56.85
C HIS A 884 6.45 -3.85 -56.60
#